data_AF-A0A519BHL9-F1
#
_entry.id   AF-A0A519BHL9-F1
#
_cell.length_a   1.000
_cell.length_b   1.000
_cell.length_c   1.000
_cell.angle_alpha   90.00
_cell.angle_beta   90.00
_cell.angle_gamma   90.00
#
_symmetry.space_group_name_H-M   'P 1'
#
loop_
_entity.id
_entity.type
_entity.pdbx_description
1 polymer ?
#
loop_
_entity_poly.entity_id
_entity_poly.type
_entity_poly.pdbx_seq_one_letter_code
_entity_poly.pdbx_strand_id
1 'polypeptide(L)'
;MKNIINNNENDDTDFSNLKKYGYDSEVIFLSIKNNLDKFQLSNLTKSIISKRIFSQLCFEPAFLNLIISEKDKADTFDANSINISTEILDNYIYNYISNYIEPSLKNLHNPFLMKDMDKAVNRIISALVNDEKICVFGDYDVDGITATSFLVLFLREINKYIVKANSNGNTDGSAGNKDTGIAINGNSDAVKKVTDDNNHNENGINGSFENNHTNNICGNACTNGSKNTSDNNIIYKIPDRIKHGYGLGIEPINELIADNNCENGKPVSLIITVDLGITNYEPVEYANSNSIDVVICDHHEVPDRIPPAIAILNPKQRDDKFPFKFLPGVGIAFNLAMALRKQLFDDGLISSYPNLKDFLDIVCIGIVGDIVPMYDENRLLVYYGLKIINSDPRPGIKELKKICNLRFDNATESDIAWKIAPKINSSGRVGNPNIAIELLMSQDYEQARTLALKLEELNKKRKKLETECFNSAIIKINQMDGANYSNPVIILSDDSWHPGVIGIASSRLAESLMKPVLLLSGYKEDIFIGSARSYENIDIYSILKQFKNFFIKFGGHKLACGLSIKKNEFDKFIDAANKLWEKDSDKLQSDIAYIRTGCKFNYDEELSADNMSNELINKLRLMAPYGVLNEQPKFCIKNPLIDNIITRKIKNTYNSRNSSDQRNADTPSPADKVLDNNLNFNFKKIINNEYFTCDIINYGDKISKSNKAIIFKNISCFRAEDFDFKNLNNTTVKSIIFEFFNNYIKILDIIY
;
A
#
# COMPACT_ATOMS: atom_id res chain seq x y z
N MET A 1 4.17 -10.31 16.98
CA MET A 1 3.91 -9.54 15.74
C MET A 1 3.69 -10.44 14.53
N LYS A 2 4.65 -11.32 14.13
CA LYS A 2 4.47 -12.32 13.04
C LYS A 2 3.25 -13.24 13.15
N ASN A 3 2.86 -13.64 14.38
CA ASN A 3 1.63 -14.42 14.60
C ASN A 3 0.35 -13.57 14.65
N ILE A 4 0.46 -12.25 14.86
CA ILE A 4 -0.69 -11.36 15.09
C ILE A 4 -1.20 -10.77 13.77
N ILE A 5 -0.29 -10.47 12.83
CA ILE A 5 -0.66 -10.01 11.47
C ILE A 5 -1.13 -11.19 10.60
N ASN A 6 -0.65 -12.41 10.89
CA ASN A 6 -0.99 -13.61 10.13
C ASN A 6 -2.15 -14.43 10.73
N ASN A 7 -2.60 -14.10 11.94
CA ASN A 7 -3.81 -14.66 12.52
C ASN A 7 -4.89 -13.57 12.44
N ASN A 8 -5.58 -13.50 11.30
CA ASN A 8 -6.97 -13.08 11.33
C ASN A 8 -7.75 -14.20 12.02
N GLU A 9 -7.55 -14.37 13.33
CA GLU A 9 -8.48 -15.15 14.12
C GLU A 9 -9.80 -14.37 14.13
N ASN A 10 -10.74 -14.96 13.42
CA ASN A 10 -12.13 -14.57 13.28
C ASN A 10 -12.86 -14.80 14.60
N ASP A 11 -12.56 -13.99 15.60
CA ASP A 11 -13.48 -13.70 16.68
C ASP A 11 -13.28 -12.21 17.03
N ASP A 12 -14.38 -11.53 17.29
CA ASP A 12 -14.40 -10.12 17.69
C ASP A 12 -13.20 -9.82 18.58
N THR A 13 -12.35 -8.88 18.16
CA THR A 13 -11.27 -8.33 18.99
C THR A 13 -10.31 -9.38 19.55
N ASP A 14 -9.24 -9.72 18.83
CA ASP A 14 -8.16 -10.53 19.41
C ASP A 14 -7.39 -9.72 20.47
N PHE A 15 -7.98 -9.70 21.67
CA PHE A 15 -7.52 -9.07 22.90
C PHE A 15 -6.26 -9.75 23.49
N SER A 16 -5.73 -10.79 22.84
CA SER A 16 -4.66 -11.63 23.37
C SER A 16 -3.40 -10.83 23.72
N ASN A 17 -3.08 -9.77 22.97
CA ASN A 17 -1.93 -8.93 23.24
C ASN A 17 -2.05 -8.18 24.58
N LEU A 18 -3.18 -7.51 24.82
CA LEU A 18 -3.39 -6.74 26.06
C LEU A 18 -3.63 -7.65 27.27
N LYS A 19 -4.37 -8.75 27.08
CA LYS A 19 -4.56 -9.79 28.12
C LYS A 19 -3.23 -10.44 28.52
N LYS A 20 -2.30 -10.67 27.58
CA LYS A 20 -0.94 -11.16 27.88
C LYS A 20 -0.18 -10.21 28.80
N TYR A 21 -0.42 -8.91 28.70
CA TYR A 21 0.16 -7.91 29.60
C TYR A 21 -0.66 -7.71 30.89
N GLY A 22 -1.78 -8.41 31.06
CA GLY A 22 -2.61 -8.36 32.27
C GLY A 22 -3.54 -7.15 32.35
N TYR A 23 -3.87 -6.54 31.20
CA TYR A 23 -4.75 -5.37 31.14
C TYR A 23 -6.15 -5.71 30.68
N ASP A 24 -7.13 -5.08 31.34
CA ASP A 24 -8.52 -5.16 30.98
C ASP A 24 -8.81 -4.28 29.76
N SER A 25 -9.16 -4.93 28.65
CA SER A 25 -9.57 -4.27 27.41
C SER A 25 -10.76 -3.33 27.61
N GLU A 26 -11.64 -3.60 28.58
CA GLU A 26 -12.78 -2.74 28.87
C GLU A 26 -12.33 -1.38 29.41
N VAL A 27 -11.30 -1.33 30.27
CA VAL A 27 -10.77 -0.08 30.83
C VAL A 27 -10.22 0.84 29.75
N ILE A 28 -9.43 0.29 28.82
CA ILE A 28 -8.88 1.05 27.69
C ILE A 28 -10.00 1.55 26.78
N PHE A 29 -10.97 0.68 26.46
CA PHE A 29 -12.10 1.06 25.61
C PHE A 29 -12.99 2.14 26.25
N LEU A 30 -13.20 2.09 27.57
CA LEU A 30 -13.90 3.12 28.33
C LEU A 30 -13.13 4.44 28.32
N SER A 31 -11.80 4.42 28.51
CA SER A 31 -10.97 5.63 28.41
C SER A 31 -11.05 6.26 27.01
N ILE A 32 -11.02 5.45 25.95
CA ILE A 32 -11.19 5.94 24.57
C ILE A 32 -12.56 6.63 24.42
N LYS A 33 -13.65 6.00 24.88
CA LYS A 33 -14.99 6.58 24.83
C LYS A 33 -15.09 7.90 25.60
N ASN A 34 -14.59 7.95 26.83
CA ASN A 34 -14.60 9.15 27.67
C ASN A 34 -13.81 10.30 27.03
N ASN A 35 -12.67 10.01 26.39
CA ASN A 35 -11.90 11.03 25.69
C ASN A 35 -12.57 11.49 24.39
N LEU A 36 -13.28 10.60 23.69
CA LEU A 36 -14.10 10.97 22.53
C LEU A 36 -15.28 11.88 22.86
N ASP A 37 -15.78 11.89 24.10
CA ASP A 37 -16.83 12.81 24.53
C ASP A 37 -16.39 14.27 24.55
N LYS A 38 -15.09 14.53 24.56
CA LYS A 38 -14.51 15.88 24.42
C LYS A 38 -14.65 16.43 22.98
N PHE A 39 -15.00 15.60 22.00
CA PHE A 39 -15.16 15.98 20.61
C PHE A 39 -16.64 16.01 20.20
N GLN A 40 -17.01 16.96 19.34
CA GLN A 40 -18.38 17.13 18.84
C GLN A 40 -18.72 16.10 17.76
N LEU A 41 -18.87 14.84 18.15
CA LEU A 41 -19.16 13.69 17.28
C LEU A 41 -20.49 13.02 17.65
N SER A 42 -21.15 12.39 16.68
CA SER A 42 -22.35 11.57 16.97
C SER A 42 -21.97 10.28 17.71
N ASN A 43 -22.90 9.70 18.46
CA ASN A 43 -22.67 8.42 19.17
C ASN A 43 -22.22 7.30 18.22
N LEU A 44 -22.80 7.25 17.02
CA LEU A 44 -22.43 6.29 15.99
C LEU A 44 -20.95 6.47 15.58
N THR A 45 -20.55 7.71 15.27
CA THR A 45 -19.16 8.00 14.88
C THR A 45 -18.19 7.71 16.03
N LYS A 46 -18.53 8.06 17.28
CA LYS A 46 -17.72 7.73 18.46
C LYS A 46 -17.53 6.22 18.61
N SER A 47 -18.59 5.42 18.43
CA SER A 47 -18.51 3.96 18.55
C SER A 47 -17.54 3.35 17.55
N ILE A 48 -17.65 3.75 16.28
CA ILE A 48 -16.78 3.24 15.20
C ILE A 48 -15.32 3.70 15.43
N ILE A 49 -15.09 4.98 15.74
CA ILE A 49 -13.74 5.50 16.03
C ILE A 49 -13.13 4.77 17.22
N SER A 50 -13.92 4.47 18.26
CA SER A 50 -13.44 3.71 19.43
C SER A 50 -12.87 2.35 19.02
N LYS A 51 -13.58 1.62 18.15
CA LYS A 51 -13.14 0.31 17.64
C LYS A 51 -11.85 0.42 16.82
N ARG A 52 -11.75 1.43 15.96
CA ARG A 52 -10.53 1.67 15.14
C ARG A 52 -9.32 2.03 15.99
N ILE A 53 -9.46 3.03 16.86
CA ILE A 53 -8.37 3.48 17.74
C ILE A 53 -7.93 2.33 18.65
N PHE A 54 -8.87 1.60 19.23
CA PHE A 54 -8.55 0.45 20.07
C PHE A 54 -7.72 -0.61 19.31
N SER A 55 -8.14 -0.96 18.09
CA SER A 55 -7.39 -1.89 17.22
C SER A 55 -5.97 -1.39 16.95
N GLN A 56 -5.82 -0.12 16.60
CA GLN A 56 -4.51 0.48 16.30
C GLN A 56 -3.58 0.53 17.52
N LEU A 57 -4.11 0.90 18.69
CA LEU A 57 -3.34 0.95 19.94
C LEU A 57 -2.75 -0.42 20.32
N CYS A 58 -3.39 -1.52 19.94
CA CYS A 58 -2.87 -2.87 20.14
C CYS A 58 -1.56 -3.15 19.38
N PHE A 59 -1.23 -2.33 18.38
CA PHE A 59 0.00 -2.42 17.58
C PHE A 59 0.99 -1.30 17.89
N GLU A 60 0.65 -0.39 18.81
CA GLU A 60 1.44 0.83 19.06
C GLU A 60 2.48 0.59 20.17
N PRO A 61 3.79 0.49 19.86
CA PRO A 61 4.79 0.09 20.84
C PRO A 61 4.91 1.06 22.01
N ALA A 62 4.76 2.36 21.76
CA ALA A 62 4.80 3.38 22.81
C ALA A 62 3.65 3.20 23.81
N PHE A 63 2.44 2.91 23.30
CA PHE A 63 1.28 2.61 24.13
C PHE A 63 1.47 1.32 24.93
N LEU A 64 1.95 0.25 24.28
CA LEU A 64 2.20 -1.03 24.96
C LEU A 64 3.28 -0.89 26.04
N ASN A 65 4.34 -0.12 25.80
CA ASN A 65 5.37 0.15 26.80
C ASN A 65 4.86 1.01 27.95
N LEU A 66 4.02 2.01 27.67
CA LEU A 66 3.34 2.80 28.70
C LEU A 66 2.53 1.88 29.62
N ILE A 67 1.71 1.02 29.02
CA ILE A 67 0.92 0.01 29.71
C ILE A 67 1.82 -0.89 30.57
N ILE A 68 2.90 -1.46 30.03
CA ILE A 68 3.82 -2.31 30.80
C ILE A 68 4.45 -1.54 31.97
N SER A 69 4.91 -0.30 31.73
CA SER A 69 5.58 0.51 32.75
C SER A 69 4.67 0.92 33.91
N GLU A 70 3.38 1.13 33.66
CA GLU A 70 2.41 1.45 34.71
C GLU A 70 2.05 0.22 35.55
N LYS A 71 2.08 -0.98 34.94
CA LYS A 71 1.90 -2.24 35.67
C LYS A 71 3.00 -2.45 36.70
N ASP A 72 4.25 -2.24 36.28
CA ASP A 72 5.42 -2.46 37.14
C ASP A 72 5.49 -1.44 38.30
N LYS A 73 4.76 -0.32 38.23
CA LYS A 73 4.62 0.65 39.32
C LYS A 73 3.47 0.33 40.29
N ALA A 74 2.50 -0.49 39.88
CA ALA A 74 1.34 -0.88 40.67
C ALA A 74 1.70 -2.02 41.65
N ASP A 75 2.63 -1.77 42.56
CA ASP A 75 3.16 -2.74 43.54
C ASP A 75 2.23 -2.99 44.76
N THR A 76 0.93 -2.70 44.65
CA THR A 76 -0.04 -2.91 45.75
C THR A 76 -1.30 -3.67 45.30
N PHE A 77 -1.39 -4.94 45.71
CA PHE A 77 -2.59 -5.74 46.04
C PHE A 77 -3.97 -5.16 45.67
N ASP A 78 -4.52 -5.58 44.52
CA ASP A 78 -5.81 -6.29 44.39
C ASP A 78 -5.94 -6.79 42.93
N ALA A 79 -6.17 -8.08 42.73
CA ALA A 79 -6.14 -8.71 41.40
C ALA A 79 -7.32 -8.31 40.49
N ASN A 80 -8.23 -7.46 40.95
CA ASN A 80 -9.45 -7.06 40.26
C ASN A 80 -9.59 -5.55 40.00
N SER A 81 -8.61 -4.72 40.35
CA SER A 81 -8.69 -3.28 40.05
C SER A 81 -7.31 -2.64 39.94
N ILE A 82 -6.71 -2.72 38.76
CA ILE A 82 -5.53 -1.91 38.42
C ILE A 82 -6.03 -0.48 38.12
N ASN A 83 -5.94 0.40 39.11
CA ASN A 83 -6.06 1.84 38.90
C ASN A 83 -4.71 2.35 38.34
N ILE A 84 -4.54 2.27 37.03
CA ILE A 84 -3.56 3.12 36.32
C ILE A 84 -3.85 4.56 36.77
N SER A 85 -2.84 5.41 37.02
CA SER A 85 -3.14 6.84 37.19
C SER A 85 -3.78 7.32 35.89
N THR A 86 -5.12 7.49 35.91
CA THR A 86 -5.96 7.64 34.72
C THR A 86 -5.47 8.75 33.81
N GLU A 87 -4.84 9.79 34.38
CA GLU A 87 -4.37 10.97 33.68
C GLU A 87 -3.30 10.71 32.61
N ILE A 88 -2.26 9.91 32.86
CA ILE A 88 -1.20 9.67 31.84
C ILE A 88 -1.76 8.88 30.67
N LEU A 89 -2.54 7.84 30.97
CA LEU A 89 -3.21 7.02 29.96
C LEU A 89 -4.25 7.84 29.17
N ASP A 90 -5.08 8.60 29.86
CA ASP A 90 -6.09 9.47 29.25
C ASP A 90 -5.44 10.55 28.40
N ASN A 91 -4.32 11.12 28.83
CA ASN A 91 -3.57 12.10 28.04
C ASN A 91 -2.98 11.48 26.77
N TYR A 92 -2.42 10.27 26.86
CA TYR A 92 -1.92 9.55 25.69
C TYR A 92 -3.06 9.26 24.69
N ILE A 93 -4.16 8.69 25.19
CA ILE A 93 -5.34 8.34 24.38
C ILE A 93 -5.97 9.60 23.78
N TYR A 94 -6.07 10.69 24.55
CA TYR A 94 -6.57 11.97 24.06
C TYR A 94 -5.72 12.52 22.91
N ASN A 95 -4.38 12.54 23.07
CA ASN A 95 -3.48 12.98 22.02
C ASN A 95 -3.60 12.10 20.76
N TYR A 96 -3.73 10.78 20.94
CA TYR A 96 -3.95 9.84 19.85
C TYR A 96 -5.26 10.12 19.11
N ILE A 97 -6.38 10.30 19.83
CA ILE A 97 -7.69 10.66 19.26
C ILE A 97 -7.62 12.01 18.55
N SER A 98 -7.00 13.02 19.17
CA SER A 98 -6.87 14.36 18.60
C SER A 98 -6.12 14.28 17.27
N ASN A 99 -5.01 13.55 17.21
CA ASN A 99 -4.25 13.35 15.97
C ASN A 99 -5.02 12.54 14.91
N TYR A 100 -5.89 11.62 15.33
CA TYR A 100 -6.75 10.87 14.42
C TYR A 100 -7.82 11.77 13.78
N ILE A 101 -8.48 12.62 14.56
CA ILE A 101 -9.57 13.50 14.10
C ILE A 101 -9.02 14.73 13.36
N GLU A 102 -7.93 15.31 13.86
CA GLU A 102 -7.29 16.53 13.36
C GLU A 102 -5.81 16.28 13.04
N PRO A 103 -5.50 15.64 11.90
CA PRO A 103 -4.12 15.29 11.56
C PRO A 103 -3.23 16.53 11.40
N SER A 104 -2.02 16.47 11.96
CA SER A 104 -1.01 17.53 11.89
C SER A 104 0.37 16.97 11.57
N LEU A 105 1.05 17.55 10.57
CA LEU A 105 2.42 17.16 10.18
C LEU A 105 3.46 17.40 11.30
N LYS A 106 3.11 18.14 12.36
CA LYS A 106 3.98 18.29 13.54
C LYS A 106 4.12 16.99 14.34
N ASN A 107 3.23 16.03 14.11
CA ASN A 107 3.22 14.74 14.80
C ASN A 107 4.01 13.65 14.09
N LEU A 108 4.72 13.97 13.00
CA LEU A 108 5.68 13.04 12.41
C LEU A 108 6.78 12.74 13.44
N HIS A 109 7.20 11.47 13.50
CA HIS A 109 8.22 11.03 14.44
C HIS A 109 9.58 11.62 14.05
N ASN A 110 10.50 11.66 15.02
CA ASN A 110 11.88 12.01 14.73
C ASN A 110 12.53 10.90 13.88
N PRO A 111 12.95 11.17 12.63
CA PRO A 111 13.52 10.15 11.75
C PRO A 111 14.83 9.56 12.29
N PHE A 112 15.58 10.30 13.14
CA PHE A 112 16.80 9.81 13.78
C PHE A 112 16.56 8.74 14.86
N LEU A 113 15.30 8.42 15.19
CA LEU A 113 14.98 7.25 16.01
C LEU A 113 15.09 5.94 15.21
N MET A 114 15.07 6.02 13.88
CA MET A 114 15.34 4.87 13.02
C MET A 114 16.82 4.52 13.07
N LYS A 115 17.12 3.24 13.32
CA LYS A 115 18.46 2.72 13.43
C LYS A 115 19.25 2.99 12.14
N ASP A 116 20.51 3.36 12.31
CA ASP A 116 21.46 3.73 11.25
C ASP A 116 21.07 4.96 10.40
N MET A 117 20.02 5.72 10.76
CA MET A 117 19.65 6.95 10.06
C MET A 117 20.81 7.97 10.02
N ASP A 118 21.54 8.10 11.11
CA ASP A 118 22.75 8.93 11.21
C ASP A 118 23.83 8.49 10.20
N LYS A 119 24.12 7.20 10.11
CA LYS A 119 25.10 6.64 9.17
C LYS A 119 24.67 6.86 7.71
N ALA A 120 23.40 6.61 7.39
CA ALA A 120 22.86 6.83 6.07
C ALA A 120 22.96 8.31 5.66
N VAL A 121 22.51 9.20 6.53
CA VAL A 121 22.57 10.65 6.33
C VAL A 121 24.01 11.11 6.10
N ASN A 122 24.94 10.74 6.99
CA ASN A 122 26.34 11.13 6.88
C ASN A 122 26.97 10.66 5.56
N ARG A 123 26.70 9.41 5.15
CA ARG A 123 27.24 8.86 3.90
C ARG A 123 26.70 9.58 2.67
N ILE A 124 25.40 9.88 2.65
CA ILE A 124 24.75 10.57 1.54
C ILE A 124 25.21 12.03 1.48
N ILE A 125 25.34 12.73 2.61
CA ILE A 125 25.89 14.09 2.65
C ILE A 125 27.31 14.10 2.08
N SER A 126 28.16 13.16 2.50
CA SER A 126 29.51 13.00 1.94
C SER A 126 29.47 12.83 0.42
N ALA A 127 28.58 11.97 -0.10
CA ALA A 127 28.43 11.79 -1.55
C ALA A 127 28.02 13.09 -2.26
N LEU A 128 27.06 13.82 -1.71
CA LEU A 128 26.55 15.05 -2.31
C LEU A 128 27.60 16.18 -2.30
N VAL A 129 28.33 16.34 -1.19
CA VAL A 129 29.40 17.33 -1.03
C VAL A 129 30.58 17.02 -1.96
N ASN A 130 30.97 15.75 -2.06
CA ASN A 130 32.08 15.31 -2.93
C ASN A 130 31.68 15.16 -4.41
N ASP A 131 30.42 15.45 -4.76
CA ASP A 131 29.88 15.28 -6.11
C ASP A 131 30.09 13.84 -6.64
N GLU A 132 29.93 12.84 -5.74
CA GLU A 132 29.95 11.42 -6.05
C GLU A 132 28.70 11.02 -6.86
N LYS A 133 28.81 9.95 -7.66
CA LYS A 133 27.67 9.41 -8.41
C LYS A 133 26.88 8.45 -7.53
N ILE A 134 25.61 8.79 -7.31
CA ILE A 134 24.65 8.06 -6.47
C ILE A 134 23.63 7.36 -7.38
N CYS A 135 23.37 6.08 -7.12
CA CYS A 135 22.28 5.34 -7.76
C CYS A 135 21.18 5.04 -6.74
N VAL A 136 19.97 5.54 -6.98
CA VAL A 136 18.77 5.10 -6.27
C VAL A 136 18.24 3.83 -6.95
N PHE A 137 18.24 2.72 -6.22
CA PHE A 137 17.89 1.41 -6.73
C PHE A 137 16.57 0.92 -6.13
N GLY A 138 15.49 0.91 -6.90
CA GLY A 138 14.16 0.56 -6.39
C GLY A 138 13.57 -0.73 -6.94
N ASP A 139 12.49 -1.19 -6.34
CA ASP A 139 11.72 -2.33 -6.84
C ASP A 139 10.77 -1.90 -7.96
N TYR A 140 10.25 -2.87 -8.70
CA TYR A 140 9.45 -2.63 -9.92
C TYR A 140 7.95 -2.46 -9.65
N ASP A 141 7.50 -2.56 -8.41
CA ASP A 141 6.10 -2.31 -8.05
C ASP A 141 5.88 -0.84 -7.65
N VAL A 142 4.66 -0.52 -7.25
CA VAL A 142 4.24 0.86 -6.99
C VAL A 142 4.99 1.49 -5.82
N ASP A 143 5.36 0.74 -4.78
CA ASP A 143 6.11 1.30 -3.66
C ASP A 143 7.55 1.59 -4.10
N GLY A 144 8.27 0.60 -4.63
CA GLY A 144 9.61 0.80 -5.19
C GLY A 144 9.70 1.88 -6.28
N ILE A 145 8.73 1.95 -7.19
CA ILE A 145 8.67 2.99 -8.24
C ILE A 145 8.44 4.39 -7.64
N THR A 146 7.51 4.52 -6.68
CA THR A 146 7.22 5.82 -6.06
C THR A 146 8.33 6.26 -5.12
N ALA A 147 8.90 5.36 -4.32
CA ALA A 147 10.07 5.60 -3.48
C ALA A 147 11.27 6.07 -4.30
N THR A 148 11.55 5.41 -5.43
CA THR A 148 12.62 5.81 -6.36
C THR A 148 12.36 7.19 -6.94
N SER A 149 11.16 7.39 -7.50
CA SER A 149 10.80 8.67 -8.12
C SER A 149 10.89 9.82 -7.12
N PHE A 150 10.38 9.61 -5.91
CA PHE A 150 10.45 10.56 -4.82
C PHE A 150 11.90 10.89 -4.43
N LEU A 151 12.69 9.87 -4.10
CA LEU A 151 14.04 10.09 -3.57
C LEU A 151 14.96 10.71 -4.62
N VAL A 152 14.85 10.31 -5.90
CA VAL A 152 15.60 10.92 -7.01
C VAL A 152 15.25 12.39 -7.17
N LEU A 153 13.96 12.74 -7.18
CA LEU A 153 13.53 14.14 -7.29
C LEU A 153 14.01 14.95 -6.10
N PHE A 154 13.87 14.42 -4.88
CA PHE A 154 14.33 15.09 -3.66
C PHE A 154 15.84 15.29 -3.68
N LEU A 155 16.63 14.25 -3.96
CA LEU A 155 18.10 14.34 -3.98
C LEU A 155 18.59 15.33 -5.05
N ARG A 156 17.98 15.34 -6.24
CA ARG A 156 18.31 16.33 -7.27
C ARG A 156 17.96 17.75 -6.83
N GLU A 157 16.81 17.92 -6.18
CA GLU A 157 16.37 19.23 -5.72
C GLU A 157 17.25 19.74 -4.57
N ILE A 158 17.49 18.95 -3.52
CA ILE A 158 18.31 19.35 -2.37
C ILE A 158 19.76 19.62 -2.78
N ASN A 159 20.31 18.89 -3.76
CA ASN A 159 21.67 19.07 -4.27
C ASN A 159 21.89 20.47 -4.89
N LYS A 160 20.83 21.15 -5.36
CA LYS A 160 20.91 22.53 -5.86
C LYS A 160 21.18 23.55 -4.75
N TYR A 161 20.88 23.22 -3.50
CA TYR A 161 21.04 24.10 -2.35
C TYR A 161 22.39 23.93 -1.65
N ILE A 162 23.10 22.82 -1.91
CA ILE A 162 24.37 22.49 -1.26
C ILE A 162 25.47 23.42 -1.74
N VAL A 163 26.14 24.09 -0.80
CA VAL A 163 27.32 24.90 -1.08
C VAL A 163 28.50 23.97 -1.37
N LYS A 164 28.89 23.85 -2.64
CA LYS A 164 30.08 23.08 -3.02
C LYS A 164 31.34 23.93 -2.84
N ALA A 165 32.36 23.38 -2.19
CA ALA A 165 33.67 24.02 -2.14
C ALA A 165 34.22 24.12 -3.56
N ASN A 166 34.48 25.34 -4.05
CA ASN A 166 35.07 25.53 -5.37
C ASN A 166 36.44 24.85 -5.44
N SER A 167 36.52 23.72 -6.14
CA SER A 167 37.79 23.10 -6.56
C SER A 167 38.38 23.83 -7.77
N ASN A 168 38.39 25.16 -7.76
CA ASN A 168 39.14 25.98 -8.70
C ASN A 168 40.12 26.83 -7.89
N GLY A 169 41.27 26.24 -7.60
CA GLY A 169 42.45 26.98 -7.18
C GLY A 169 42.90 27.88 -8.33
N ASN A 170 42.47 29.13 -8.30
CA ASN A 170 43.26 30.23 -8.82
C ASN A 170 43.59 31.13 -7.63
N THR A 171 44.77 30.90 -7.06
CA THR A 171 45.42 31.84 -6.17
C THR A 171 45.86 33.05 -6.98
N ASP A 172 45.09 34.14 -6.93
CA ASP A 172 45.64 35.47 -7.07
C ASP A 172 45.22 36.28 -5.84
N GLY A 173 46.25 36.70 -5.10
CA GLY A 173 46.15 37.11 -3.71
C GLY A 173 45.49 38.46 -3.48
N SER A 174 44.81 38.57 -2.34
CA SER A 174 45.14 39.60 -1.36
C SER A 174 44.60 39.22 0.03
N ALA A 175 45.53 39.20 0.98
CA ALA A 175 45.46 39.10 2.44
C ALA A 175 44.09 39.13 3.16
N GLY A 176 43.90 38.19 4.10
CA GLY A 176 42.94 38.41 5.20
C GLY A 176 42.51 37.21 6.07
N ASN A 177 43.46 36.57 6.77
CA ASN A 177 43.30 35.88 8.06
C ASN A 177 42.36 34.65 8.24
N LYS A 178 43.03 33.56 8.67
CA LYS A 178 42.67 32.52 9.67
C LYS A 178 41.83 31.32 9.25
N ASP A 179 42.55 30.22 9.02
CA ASP A 179 42.34 28.85 9.51
C ASP A 179 40.95 28.54 10.09
N THR A 180 40.15 27.81 9.32
CA THR A 180 39.19 26.84 9.85
C THR A 180 39.30 25.55 9.05
N GLY A 181 40.32 24.75 9.37
CA GLY A 181 40.30 23.33 9.04
C GLY A 181 39.18 22.67 9.85
N ILE A 182 38.05 22.36 9.22
CA ILE A 182 37.00 21.57 9.84
C ILE A 182 37.47 20.12 9.84
N ALA A 183 38.14 19.74 10.93
CA ALA A 183 38.35 18.36 11.30
C ALA A 183 37.02 17.78 11.79
N ILE A 184 36.52 16.77 11.08
CA ILE A 184 35.40 15.95 11.52
C ILE A 184 35.93 15.03 12.63
N ASN A 185 35.82 15.48 13.88
CA ASN A 185 36.03 14.62 15.04
C ASN A 185 34.67 14.23 15.62
N GLY A 186 34.37 12.93 15.54
CA GLY A 186 33.33 12.33 16.35
C GLY A 186 33.70 12.40 17.82
N ASN A 187 32.78 12.85 18.66
CA ASN A 187 32.60 12.26 19.97
C ASN A 187 31.20 12.51 20.52
N SER A 188 30.73 11.49 21.22
CA SER A 188 29.52 11.43 22.02
C SER A 188 29.54 12.40 23.22
N ASP A 189 28.34 12.68 23.73
CA ASP A 189 28.01 13.29 25.02
C ASP A 189 28.09 14.82 25.16
N ALA A 190 26.91 15.46 25.13
CA ALA A 190 26.55 16.49 26.11
C ALA A 190 25.04 16.75 26.16
N VAL A 191 24.39 16.14 27.15
CA VAL A 191 23.13 16.65 27.72
C VAL A 191 23.44 17.95 28.47
N LYS A 192 22.74 19.06 28.15
CA LYS A 192 22.24 20.03 29.15
C LYS A 192 21.37 21.15 28.55
N LYS A 193 20.15 21.22 29.12
CA LYS A 193 19.35 22.40 29.47
C LYS A 193 19.12 23.48 28.40
N VAL A 194 17.92 23.49 27.84
CA VAL A 194 17.23 24.73 27.46
C VAL A 194 16.08 24.91 28.46
N THR A 195 16.21 25.91 29.31
CA THR A 195 15.12 26.47 30.12
C THR A 195 14.42 27.55 29.31
N ASP A 196 13.10 27.51 29.37
CA ASP A 196 12.11 28.57 29.24
C ASP A 196 12.61 29.96 28.80
N ASP A 197 12.04 30.46 27.72
CA ASP A 197 11.43 31.79 27.77
C ASP A 197 10.12 31.82 26.96
N ASN A 198 9.07 32.16 27.70
CA ASN A 198 7.69 32.30 27.28
C ASN A 198 7.41 33.69 26.69
N ASN A 199 6.26 33.76 26.01
CA ASN A 199 5.40 34.92 25.77
C ASN A 199 5.68 35.80 24.55
N HIS A 200 4.80 35.65 23.54
CA HIS A 200 3.90 36.75 23.21
C HIS A 200 2.54 36.26 22.65
N ASN A 201 1.52 36.46 23.50
CA ASN A 201 0.11 36.82 23.29
C ASN A 201 -0.64 36.36 22.03
N GLU A 202 -1.68 35.59 22.33
CA GLU A 202 -2.95 35.48 21.60
C GLU A 202 -3.68 36.83 21.51
N ASN A 203 -4.38 37.04 20.38
CA ASN A 203 -5.69 37.67 20.35
C ASN A 203 -6.43 37.16 19.11
N GLY A 204 -7.59 36.52 19.34
CA GLY A 204 -8.45 35.99 18.29
C GLY A 204 -9.26 37.07 17.58
N ILE A 205 -9.49 36.86 16.27
CA ILE A 205 -10.58 37.49 15.52
C ILE A 205 -11.14 36.46 14.53
N ASN A 206 -12.41 36.11 14.71
CA ASN A 206 -13.28 35.51 13.70
C ASN A 206 -13.50 36.49 12.55
N GLY A 207 -13.40 36.04 11.30
CA GLY A 207 -14.05 36.72 10.17
C GLY A 207 -13.28 36.73 8.84
N SER A 208 -13.98 36.26 7.80
CA SER A 208 -13.76 36.52 6.36
C SER A 208 -12.46 36.05 5.71
N PHE A 209 -12.61 35.00 4.89
CA PHE A 209 -11.80 34.76 3.70
C PHE A 209 -11.78 36.02 2.82
N GLU A 210 -10.64 36.68 2.71
CA GLU A 210 -10.33 37.54 1.57
C GLU A 210 -9.05 37.07 0.88
N ASN A 211 -9.24 36.75 -0.40
CA ASN A 211 -8.20 36.42 -1.36
C ASN A 211 -7.16 37.53 -1.42
N ASN A 212 -5.90 37.18 -1.18
CA ASN A 212 -4.76 37.89 -1.77
C ASN A 212 -3.66 36.86 -2.10
N HIS A 213 -3.92 36.10 -3.17
CA HIS A 213 -2.87 35.43 -3.91
C HIS A 213 -2.07 36.49 -4.69
N THR A 214 -0.92 36.90 -4.18
CA THR A 214 0.12 37.46 -5.04
C THR A 214 0.79 36.30 -5.76
N ASN A 215 0.34 36.09 -7.00
CA ASN A 215 1.02 35.29 -8.01
C ASN A 215 2.50 35.71 -8.10
N ASN A 216 3.41 34.83 -7.71
CA ASN A 216 4.75 34.80 -8.29
C ASN A 216 4.88 33.51 -9.10
N ILE A 217 4.23 33.55 -10.25
CA ILE A 217 4.55 32.75 -11.42
C ILE A 217 5.87 33.33 -11.94
N CYS A 218 6.98 32.63 -11.76
CA CYS A 218 8.17 32.88 -12.56
C CYS A 218 8.23 31.84 -13.68
N GLY A 219 7.45 32.08 -14.71
CA GLY A 219 7.81 31.68 -16.05
C GLY A 219 8.67 32.78 -16.65
N ASN A 220 9.93 32.50 -16.92
CA ASN A 220 10.60 33.09 -18.07
C ASN A 220 11.76 32.22 -18.55
N ALA A 221 11.76 32.03 -19.86
CA ALA A 221 12.80 31.38 -20.61
C ALA A 221 14.12 32.15 -20.51
N CYS A 222 15.21 31.45 -20.22
CA CYS A 222 16.54 31.80 -20.70
C CYS A 222 17.11 30.61 -21.44
N THR A 223 17.09 30.74 -22.76
CA THR A 223 17.89 29.99 -23.71
C THR A 223 19.38 30.28 -23.43
N ASN A 224 20.19 29.22 -23.48
CA ASN A 224 21.67 29.23 -23.46
C ASN A 224 22.34 29.90 -22.24
N GLY A 225 22.47 29.14 -21.14
CA GLY A 225 23.40 29.42 -20.05
C GLY A 225 23.65 28.16 -19.22
N SER A 226 24.88 27.63 -19.28
CA SER A 226 25.48 26.54 -18.48
C SER A 226 24.54 25.45 -17.95
N LYS A 227 24.52 24.27 -18.61
CA LYS A 227 23.99 23.03 -18.00
C LYS A 227 24.77 22.78 -16.71
N ASN A 228 24.11 22.93 -15.56
CA ASN A 228 24.66 22.51 -14.28
C ASN A 228 24.94 21.01 -14.37
N THR A 229 26.21 20.62 -14.35
CA THR A 229 26.67 19.24 -14.56
C THR A 229 26.30 18.30 -13.40
N SER A 230 25.73 18.84 -12.31
CA SER A 230 25.45 18.14 -11.05
C SER A 230 24.19 17.26 -11.03
N ASP A 231 23.20 17.51 -11.89
CA ASP A 231 21.99 16.65 -11.97
C ASP A 231 22.29 15.27 -12.55
N ASN A 232 23.38 15.14 -13.31
CA ASN A 232 23.80 13.88 -13.95
C ASN A 232 24.37 12.85 -12.96
N ASN A 233 24.75 13.25 -11.74
CA ASN A 233 25.36 12.35 -10.77
C ASN A 233 24.34 11.60 -9.90
N ILE A 234 23.06 11.96 -9.96
CA ILE A 234 21.99 11.23 -9.28
C ILE A 234 21.18 10.48 -10.34
N ILE A 235 21.41 9.17 -10.40
CA ILE A 235 20.76 8.26 -11.34
C ILE A 235 19.84 7.29 -10.60
N TYR A 236 19.04 6.53 -11.35
CA TYR A 236 18.20 5.49 -10.79
C TYR A 236 18.29 4.21 -11.60
N LYS A 237 17.96 3.09 -10.97
CA LYS A 237 17.88 1.77 -11.60
C LYS A 237 16.73 0.97 -10.98
N ILE A 238 15.98 0.28 -11.83
CA ILE A 238 14.97 -0.70 -11.44
C ILE A 238 15.32 -2.04 -12.08
N PRO A 239 15.26 -3.17 -11.36
CA PRO A 239 15.53 -4.46 -11.94
C PRO A 239 14.37 -4.88 -12.85
N ASP A 240 14.70 -5.42 -14.03
CA ASP A 240 13.73 -6.16 -14.83
C ASP A 240 13.33 -7.48 -14.14
N ARG A 241 12.03 -7.62 -13.84
CA ARG A 241 11.46 -8.77 -13.14
C ARG A 241 11.69 -10.11 -13.85
N ILE A 242 11.69 -10.12 -15.18
CA ILE A 242 11.81 -11.34 -15.98
C ILE A 242 13.28 -11.71 -16.13
N LYS A 243 14.13 -10.73 -16.44
CA LYS A 243 15.58 -10.92 -16.64
C LYS A 243 16.28 -11.20 -15.32
N HIS A 244 16.16 -10.30 -14.35
CA HIS A 244 16.95 -10.31 -13.11
C HIS A 244 16.27 -11.06 -11.96
N GLY A 245 14.95 -11.17 -11.98
CA GLY A 245 14.17 -11.76 -10.89
C GLY A 245 13.72 -10.73 -9.85
N TYR A 246 13.68 -11.14 -8.58
CA TYR A 246 13.21 -10.31 -7.45
C TYR A 246 14.39 -9.76 -6.63
N GLY A 247 14.27 -8.52 -6.16
CA GLY A 247 15.23 -7.85 -5.28
C GLY A 247 16.50 -7.36 -5.97
N LEU A 248 17.51 -6.98 -5.16
CA LEU A 248 18.83 -6.57 -5.67
C LEU A 248 19.54 -7.80 -6.26
N GLY A 249 20.10 -7.66 -7.46
CA GLY A 249 20.81 -8.73 -8.15
C GLY A 249 22.25 -8.33 -8.52
N ILE A 250 23.14 -9.32 -8.60
CA ILE A 250 24.52 -9.14 -9.07
C ILE A 250 24.55 -8.60 -10.51
N GLU A 251 23.67 -9.10 -11.37
CA GLU A 251 23.65 -8.71 -12.79
C GLU A 251 23.27 -7.22 -12.99
N PRO A 252 22.23 -6.66 -12.35
CA PRO A 252 22.02 -5.21 -12.33
C PRO A 252 23.19 -4.39 -11.78
N ILE A 253 23.92 -4.90 -10.77
CA ILE A 253 25.12 -4.23 -10.25
C ILE A 253 26.23 -4.23 -11.30
N ASN A 254 26.43 -5.35 -12.01
CA ASN A 254 27.36 -5.44 -13.13
C ASN A 254 27.02 -4.45 -14.26
N GLU A 255 25.73 -4.26 -14.56
CA GLU A 255 25.30 -3.24 -15.52
C GLU A 255 25.71 -1.84 -15.05
N LEU A 256 25.54 -1.51 -13.77
CA LEU A 256 25.99 -0.22 -13.20
C LEU A 256 27.52 -0.06 -13.28
N ILE A 257 28.28 -1.12 -13.02
CA ILE A 257 29.75 -1.13 -13.12
C ILE A 257 30.18 -0.98 -14.59
N ALA A 258 29.51 -1.64 -15.52
CA ALA A 258 29.82 -1.55 -16.95
C ALA A 258 29.53 -0.16 -17.51
N ASP A 259 28.41 0.46 -17.11
CA ASP A 259 28.05 1.84 -17.49
C ASP A 259 29.05 2.88 -16.95
N ASN A 260 29.84 2.55 -15.92
CA ASN A 260 30.91 3.40 -15.40
C ASN A 260 32.14 3.46 -16.33
N ASN A 261 32.23 2.59 -17.34
CA ASN A 261 33.36 2.54 -18.28
C ASN A 261 33.12 3.35 -19.58
N CYS A 262 32.07 4.16 -19.67
CA CYS A 262 31.88 5.10 -20.78
C CYS A 262 32.69 6.38 -20.56
N GLU A 263 33.39 6.84 -21.61
CA GLU A 263 34.56 7.77 -21.63
C GLU A 263 34.47 9.12 -20.86
N ASN A 264 33.36 9.47 -20.20
CA ASN A 264 33.21 10.75 -19.47
C ASN A 264 32.40 10.67 -18.15
N GLY A 265 32.10 9.48 -17.61
CA GLY A 265 31.27 9.33 -16.41
C GLY A 265 32.05 9.00 -15.14
N LYS A 266 31.76 9.67 -14.01
CA LYS A 266 32.21 9.21 -12.67
C LYS A 266 31.63 7.81 -12.39
N PRO A 267 32.36 6.89 -11.74
CA PRO A 267 31.80 5.62 -11.33
C PRO A 267 30.76 5.81 -10.22
N VAL A 268 29.71 4.99 -10.23
CA VAL A 268 28.79 4.85 -9.10
C VAL A 268 29.60 4.40 -7.88
N SER A 269 29.52 5.14 -6.79
CA SER A 269 30.21 4.85 -5.53
C SER A 269 29.24 4.64 -4.36
N LEU A 270 27.96 4.99 -4.55
CA LEU A 270 26.90 4.79 -3.57
C LEU A 270 25.63 4.28 -4.26
N ILE A 271 25.11 3.16 -3.76
CA ILE A 271 23.76 2.68 -4.03
C ILE A 271 22.89 2.97 -2.81
N ILE A 272 21.73 3.58 -3.03
CA ILE A 272 20.66 3.70 -2.03
C ILE A 272 19.52 2.81 -2.52
N THR A 273 19.30 1.67 -1.87
CA THR A 273 18.15 0.83 -2.22
C THR A 273 16.88 1.38 -1.57
N VAL A 274 15.75 1.29 -2.27
CA VAL A 274 14.42 1.65 -1.75
C VAL A 274 13.45 0.51 -2.03
N ASP A 275 12.74 0.06 -1.00
CA ASP A 275 11.77 -1.05 -1.08
C ASP A 275 12.40 -2.42 -1.49
N LEU A 276 13.70 -2.57 -1.23
CA LEU A 276 14.42 -3.84 -1.37
C LEU A 276 15.77 -3.77 -0.67
N GLY A 277 16.41 -4.93 -0.55
CA GLY A 277 17.81 -5.05 -0.12
C GLY A 277 17.99 -5.83 1.17
N ILE A 278 17.06 -5.83 2.13
CA ILE A 278 17.25 -6.42 3.47
C ILE A 278 17.49 -7.94 3.43
N THR A 279 17.05 -8.61 2.36
CA THR A 279 17.25 -10.04 2.15
C THR A 279 18.38 -10.37 1.17
N ASN A 280 19.04 -9.36 0.59
CA ASN A 280 20.02 -9.53 -0.48
C ASN A 280 21.46 -9.44 0.03
N TYR A 281 21.88 -10.43 0.83
CA TYR A 281 23.24 -10.45 1.41
C TYR A 281 24.34 -10.46 0.33
N GLU A 282 24.31 -11.45 -0.57
CA GLU A 282 25.38 -11.66 -1.56
C GLU A 282 25.49 -10.49 -2.55
N PRO A 283 24.40 -9.90 -3.08
CA PRO A 283 24.48 -8.72 -3.93
C PRO A 283 25.09 -7.49 -3.23
N VAL A 284 24.81 -7.27 -1.95
CA VAL A 284 25.39 -6.15 -1.18
C VAL A 284 26.87 -6.38 -0.91
N GLU A 285 27.26 -7.60 -0.53
CA GLU A 285 28.67 -7.99 -0.40
C GLU A 285 29.43 -7.81 -1.72
N TYR A 286 28.80 -8.17 -2.84
CA TYR A 286 29.37 -7.98 -4.17
C TYR A 286 29.55 -6.50 -4.53
N ALA A 287 28.57 -5.64 -4.25
CA ALA A 287 28.69 -4.20 -4.45
C ALA A 287 29.87 -3.61 -3.64
N ASN A 288 29.96 -3.95 -2.36
CA ASN A 288 31.05 -3.50 -1.48
C ASN A 288 32.42 -3.95 -2.00
N SER A 289 32.53 -5.19 -2.51
CA SER A 289 33.79 -5.71 -3.10
C SER A 289 34.23 -4.95 -4.35
N ASN A 290 33.32 -4.21 -4.98
CA ASN A 290 33.58 -3.33 -6.11
C ASN A 290 33.62 -1.84 -5.72
N SER A 291 33.86 -1.54 -4.44
CA SER A 291 33.97 -0.18 -3.89
C SER A 291 32.70 0.66 -4.09
N ILE A 292 31.53 0.00 -4.05
CA ILE A 292 30.22 0.66 -4.07
C ILE A 292 29.59 0.47 -2.70
N ASP A 293 29.48 1.56 -1.93
CA ASP A 293 28.77 1.54 -0.66
C ASP A 293 27.27 1.32 -0.90
N VAL A 294 26.61 0.65 0.04
CA VAL A 294 25.17 0.42 -0.02
C VAL A 294 24.49 0.94 1.24
N VAL A 295 23.50 1.81 1.07
CA VAL A 295 22.50 2.19 2.08
C VAL A 295 21.19 1.49 1.72
N ILE A 296 20.58 0.78 2.67
CA ILE A 296 19.33 0.04 2.43
C ILE A 296 18.16 0.78 3.07
N CYS A 297 17.14 1.14 2.29
CA CYS A 297 15.84 1.61 2.79
C CYS A 297 14.79 0.55 2.49
N ASP A 298 14.37 -0.21 3.50
CA ASP A 298 13.52 -1.39 3.29
C ASP A 298 12.61 -1.64 4.49
N HIS A 299 11.43 -2.20 4.25
CA HIS A 299 10.39 -2.49 5.25
C HIS A 299 10.04 -3.98 5.36
N HIS A 300 10.65 -4.82 4.52
CA HIS A 300 10.46 -6.26 4.56
C HIS A 300 10.92 -6.87 5.90
N GLU A 301 10.48 -8.10 6.16
CA GLU A 301 10.86 -8.83 7.36
C GLU A 301 12.38 -9.03 7.43
N VAL A 302 12.98 -8.66 8.58
CA VAL A 302 14.42 -8.74 8.79
C VAL A 302 14.85 -10.21 8.98
N PRO A 303 15.75 -10.75 8.14
CA PRO A 303 16.30 -12.09 8.30
C PRO A 303 17.33 -12.16 9.43
N ASP A 304 17.66 -13.36 9.90
CA ASP A 304 18.69 -13.58 10.93
C ASP A 304 20.08 -13.10 10.47
N ARG A 305 20.39 -13.30 9.18
CA ARG A 305 21.61 -12.83 8.54
C ARG A 305 21.28 -11.61 7.68
N ILE A 306 21.65 -10.42 8.15
CA ILE A 306 21.44 -9.16 7.44
C ILE A 306 22.62 -8.81 6.52
N PRO A 307 22.39 -8.11 5.39
CA PRO A 307 23.45 -7.71 4.45
C PRO A 307 24.49 -6.77 5.07
N PRO A 308 25.75 -6.78 4.59
CA PRO A 308 26.82 -5.92 5.10
C PRO A 308 26.75 -4.49 4.52
N ALA A 309 25.59 -3.82 4.60
CA ALA A 309 25.42 -2.44 4.15
C ALA A 309 26.02 -1.43 5.14
N ILE A 310 26.38 -0.22 4.68
CA ILE A 310 26.92 0.84 5.56
C ILE A 310 25.86 1.36 6.54
N ALA A 311 24.60 1.32 6.11
CA ALA A 311 23.43 1.67 6.90
C ALA A 311 22.22 0.87 6.40
N ILE A 312 21.39 0.42 7.35
CA ILE A 312 20.12 -0.24 7.06
C ILE A 312 19.02 0.54 7.76
N LEU A 313 18.13 1.14 6.99
CA LEU A 313 16.94 1.85 7.42
C LEU A 313 15.75 0.91 7.27
N ASN A 314 15.43 0.21 8.36
CA ASN A 314 14.28 -0.68 8.44
C ASN A 314 13.73 -0.63 9.88
N PRO A 315 12.51 -0.10 10.10
CA PRO A 315 11.91 0.02 11.44
C PRO A 315 11.78 -1.31 12.19
N LYS A 316 11.75 -2.43 11.48
CA LYS A 316 11.59 -3.78 12.05
C LYS A 316 12.91 -4.41 12.52
N GLN A 317 14.03 -3.69 12.39
CA GLN A 317 15.31 -4.17 12.92
C GLN A 317 15.27 -4.37 14.43
N ARG A 318 16.08 -5.33 14.89
CA ARG A 318 16.36 -5.49 16.30
C ARG A 318 16.99 -4.21 16.86
N ASP A 319 16.42 -3.74 17.96
CA ASP A 319 16.82 -2.54 18.72
C ASP A 319 16.51 -1.19 18.04
N ASP A 320 15.73 -1.19 16.95
CA ASP A 320 15.25 0.05 16.32
C ASP A 320 14.23 0.79 17.21
N LYS A 321 14.46 2.09 17.42
CA LYS A 321 13.67 2.95 18.32
C LYS A 321 12.59 3.76 17.59
N PHE A 322 12.49 3.66 16.27
CA PHE A 322 11.48 4.39 15.51
C PHE A 322 10.09 3.89 15.90
N PRO A 323 9.16 4.75 16.33
CA PRO A 323 7.91 4.28 16.95
C PRO A 323 7.04 3.45 16.01
N PHE A 324 6.89 3.89 14.75
CA PHE A 324 5.95 3.30 13.80
C PHE A 324 6.60 2.25 12.89
N LYS A 325 6.17 1.00 13.00
CA LYS A 325 6.84 -0.16 12.37
C LYS A 325 6.32 -0.57 10.99
N PHE A 326 5.37 0.19 10.46
CA PHE A 326 4.61 -0.17 9.25
C PHE A 326 4.79 0.82 8.09
N LEU A 327 5.88 1.61 8.11
CA LEU A 327 6.24 2.42 6.95
C LEU A 327 6.55 1.50 5.76
N PRO A 328 6.01 1.79 4.57
CA PRO A 328 6.48 1.21 3.31
C PRO A 328 7.82 1.84 2.89
N GLY A 329 8.46 1.31 1.86
CA GLY A 329 9.70 1.83 1.28
C GLY A 329 9.64 3.33 0.97
N VAL A 330 8.54 3.82 0.38
CA VAL A 330 8.37 5.27 0.13
C VAL A 330 8.27 6.09 1.42
N GLY A 331 7.71 5.51 2.49
CA GLY A 331 7.61 6.15 3.82
C GLY A 331 8.96 6.24 4.52
N ILE A 332 9.79 5.21 4.37
CA ILE A 332 11.18 5.20 4.84
C ILE A 332 12.01 6.22 4.05
N ALA A 333 11.87 6.26 2.72
CA ALA A 333 12.52 7.25 1.89
C ALA A 333 12.13 8.69 2.30
N PHE A 334 10.85 8.93 2.62
CA PHE A 334 10.38 10.23 3.12
C PHE A 334 11.05 10.62 4.45
N ASN A 335 11.16 9.68 5.39
CA ASN A 335 11.87 9.88 6.65
C ASN A 335 13.37 10.15 6.44
N LEU A 336 14.02 9.45 5.49
CA LEU A 336 15.40 9.74 5.10
C LEU A 336 15.54 11.16 4.54
N ALA A 337 14.63 11.60 3.68
CA ALA A 337 14.63 12.97 3.15
C ALA A 337 14.43 14.02 4.25
N MET A 338 13.59 13.75 5.25
CA MET A 338 13.44 14.59 6.43
C MET A 338 14.74 14.72 7.23
N ALA A 339 15.41 13.60 7.49
CA ALA A 339 16.67 13.55 8.23
C ALA A 339 17.81 14.26 7.47
N LEU A 340 17.96 13.97 6.17
CA LEU A 340 18.94 14.62 5.29
C LEU A 340 18.77 16.14 5.27
N ARG A 341 17.53 16.61 5.06
CA ARG A 341 17.22 18.04 5.03
C ARG A 341 17.59 18.72 6.35
N LYS A 342 17.27 18.07 7.47
CA LYS A 342 17.59 18.59 8.80
C LYS A 342 19.12 18.66 9.01
N GLN A 343 19.83 17.56 8.75
CA GLN A 343 21.27 17.49 8.99
C GLN A 343 22.05 18.46 8.10
N LEU A 344 21.71 18.56 6.80
CA LEU A 344 22.34 19.53 5.90
C LEU A 344 22.19 20.97 6.39
N PHE A 345 21.03 21.31 6.97
CA PHE A 345 20.78 22.63 7.53
C PHE A 345 21.57 22.85 8.83
N ASP A 346 21.54 21.87 9.74
CA ASP A 346 22.27 21.93 11.01
C ASP A 346 23.80 22.03 10.80
N ASP A 347 24.32 21.35 9.78
CA ASP A 347 25.73 21.40 9.36
C ASP A 347 26.10 22.72 8.63
N GLY A 348 25.13 23.59 8.36
CA GLY A 348 25.33 24.85 7.64
C GLY A 348 25.68 24.67 6.15
N LEU A 349 25.46 23.48 5.59
CA LEU A 349 25.72 23.16 4.18
C LEU A 349 24.65 23.73 3.24
N ILE A 350 23.47 24.03 3.78
CA ILE A 350 22.35 24.69 3.09
C ILE A 350 21.74 25.78 3.99
N SER A 351 21.25 26.86 3.39
CA SER A 351 20.49 27.92 4.09
C SER A 351 19.01 27.95 3.70
N SER A 352 18.64 27.22 2.66
CA SER A 352 17.27 27.01 2.18
C SER A 352 17.13 25.55 1.72
N TYR A 353 15.90 25.06 1.63
CA TYR A 353 15.62 23.67 1.29
C TYR A 353 14.24 23.52 0.62
N PRO A 354 14.04 22.44 -0.17
CA PRO A 354 12.74 22.12 -0.72
C PRO A 354 11.70 21.84 0.36
N ASN A 355 10.45 22.19 0.06
CA ASN A 355 9.31 21.85 0.88
C ASN A 355 8.90 20.39 0.63
N LEU A 356 9.12 19.51 1.61
CA LEU A 356 8.79 18.09 1.49
C LEU A 356 7.30 17.82 1.22
N LYS A 357 6.41 18.77 1.54
CA LYS A 357 4.98 18.62 1.23
C LYS A 357 4.73 18.47 -0.26
N ASP A 358 5.52 19.12 -1.10
CA ASP A 358 5.34 19.13 -2.56
C ASP A 358 5.53 17.74 -3.19
N PHE A 359 6.01 16.78 -2.40
CA PHE A 359 6.21 15.39 -2.81
C PHE A 359 5.15 14.42 -2.29
N LEU A 360 4.23 14.87 -1.43
CA LEU A 360 3.26 13.98 -0.78
C LEU A 360 2.25 13.35 -1.75
N ASP A 361 2.11 13.88 -2.97
CA ASP A 361 1.31 13.24 -4.02
C ASP A 361 1.93 11.91 -4.49
N ILE A 362 3.25 11.80 -4.64
CA ILE A 362 3.95 10.52 -4.91
C ILE A 362 3.91 9.63 -3.67
N VAL A 363 4.24 10.18 -2.50
CA VAL A 363 4.31 9.40 -1.25
C VAL A 363 2.96 8.76 -0.94
N CYS A 364 1.86 9.50 -1.13
CA CYS A 364 0.51 8.98 -0.98
C CYS A 364 0.21 7.81 -1.91
N ILE A 365 0.62 7.88 -3.18
CA ILE A 365 0.41 6.77 -4.13
C ILE A 365 1.15 5.51 -3.70
N GLY A 366 2.40 5.65 -3.23
CA GLY A 366 3.19 4.50 -2.75
C GLY A 366 2.57 3.86 -1.51
N ILE A 367 2.27 4.67 -0.47
CA ILE A 367 1.68 4.17 0.78
C ILE A 367 0.35 3.45 0.52
N VAL A 368 -0.53 4.06 -0.29
CA VAL A 368 -1.82 3.43 -0.61
C VAL A 368 -1.63 2.20 -1.51
N GLY A 369 -0.65 2.24 -2.42
CA GLY A 369 -0.37 1.17 -3.36
C GLY A 369 0.22 -0.09 -2.73
N ASP A 370 0.95 0.06 -1.62
CA ASP A 370 1.58 -1.05 -0.89
C ASP A 370 0.62 -1.76 0.09
N ILE A 371 -0.56 -1.18 0.33
CA ILE A 371 -1.59 -1.80 1.20
C ILE A 371 -1.05 -2.03 2.62
N VAL A 372 -0.38 -1.02 3.18
CA VAL A 372 0.10 -1.02 4.57
C VAL A 372 -0.97 -0.56 5.56
N PRO A 373 -0.81 -0.85 6.87
CA PRO A 373 -1.62 -0.26 7.92
C PRO A 373 -1.78 1.25 7.80
N MET A 374 -3.03 1.71 7.81
CA MET A 374 -3.44 3.10 7.58
C MET A 374 -3.70 3.83 8.89
N TYR A 375 -2.70 3.86 9.76
CA TYR A 375 -2.67 4.64 10.99
C TYR A 375 -1.32 5.34 11.16
N ASP A 376 -1.21 6.21 12.18
CA ASP A 376 0.00 7.00 12.46
C ASP A 376 0.56 7.73 11.21
N GLU A 377 1.89 7.70 10.97
CA GLU A 377 2.53 8.40 9.85
C GLU A 377 1.94 8.05 8.49
N ASN A 378 1.59 6.79 8.23
CA ASN A 378 0.99 6.39 6.96
C ASN A 378 -0.29 7.16 6.70
N ARG A 379 -1.20 7.18 7.69
CA ARG A 379 -2.47 7.90 7.58
C ARG A 379 -2.25 9.40 7.42
N LEU A 380 -1.30 9.96 8.17
CA LEU A 380 -0.97 11.38 8.14
C LEU A 380 -0.44 11.81 6.76
N LEU A 381 0.54 11.08 6.22
CA LEU A 381 1.14 11.35 4.91
C LEU A 381 0.11 11.20 3.78
N VAL A 382 -0.73 10.16 3.84
CA VAL A 382 -1.82 9.95 2.87
C VAL A 382 -2.88 11.04 2.96
N TYR A 383 -3.27 11.47 4.17
CA TYR A 383 -4.24 12.56 4.36
C TYR A 383 -3.79 13.85 3.67
N TYR A 384 -2.54 14.27 3.87
CA TYR A 384 -2.01 15.47 3.22
C TYR A 384 -1.71 15.24 1.73
N GLY A 385 -1.24 14.07 1.34
CA GLY A 385 -1.02 13.74 -0.07
C GLY A 385 -2.30 13.71 -0.90
N LEU A 386 -3.42 13.21 -0.33
CA LEU A 386 -4.73 13.30 -0.97
C LEU A 386 -5.18 14.76 -1.18
N LYS A 387 -4.83 15.69 -0.27
CA LYS A 387 -5.10 17.12 -0.49
C LYS A 387 -4.35 17.67 -1.70
N ILE A 388 -3.10 17.25 -1.91
CA ILE A 388 -2.30 17.67 -3.07
C ILE A 388 -2.86 17.02 -4.35
N ILE A 389 -3.11 15.71 -4.32
CA ILE A 389 -3.73 14.98 -5.44
C ILE A 389 -5.06 15.62 -5.87
N ASN A 390 -5.83 16.18 -4.93
CA ASN A 390 -7.13 16.78 -5.20
C ASN A 390 -7.12 18.31 -5.41
N SER A 391 -5.96 18.95 -5.33
CA SER A 391 -5.82 20.37 -5.64
C SER A 391 -5.00 20.53 -6.92
N ASP A 392 -3.68 20.53 -6.79
CA ASP A 392 -2.76 20.77 -7.89
C ASP A 392 -1.59 19.78 -7.88
N PRO A 393 -1.81 18.51 -8.27
CA PRO A 393 -0.71 17.54 -8.30
C PRO A 393 0.22 17.78 -9.48
N ARG A 394 1.39 17.12 -9.44
CA ARG A 394 2.36 17.15 -10.56
C ARG A 394 1.76 16.68 -11.90
N PRO A 395 2.36 17.07 -13.05
CA PRO A 395 1.85 16.73 -14.38
C PRO A 395 1.56 15.23 -14.57
N GLY A 396 2.48 14.36 -14.16
CA GLY A 396 2.29 12.90 -14.26
C GLY A 396 1.04 12.39 -13.55
N ILE A 397 0.79 12.86 -12.32
CA ILE A 397 -0.37 12.45 -11.53
C ILE A 397 -1.66 13.06 -12.09
N LYS A 398 -1.63 14.30 -12.60
CA LYS A 398 -2.77 14.89 -13.33
C LYS A 398 -3.18 14.02 -14.52
N GLU A 399 -2.22 13.54 -15.32
CA GLU A 399 -2.49 12.67 -16.46
C GLU A 399 -2.97 11.27 -16.02
N LEU A 400 -2.44 10.71 -14.93
CA LEU A 400 -2.97 9.49 -14.32
C LEU A 400 -4.45 9.63 -13.93
N LYS A 401 -4.84 10.77 -13.34
CA LYS A 401 -6.26 11.05 -13.02
C LYS A 401 -7.12 11.09 -14.27
N LYS A 402 -6.66 11.72 -15.35
CA LYS A 402 -7.37 11.78 -16.65
C LYS A 402 -7.62 10.40 -17.23
N ILE A 403 -6.59 9.56 -17.37
CA ILE A 403 -6.75 8.21 -17.93
C ILE A 403 -7.57 7.28 -17.02
N CYS A 404 -7.67 7.59 -15.73
CA CYS A 404 -8.53 6.87 -14.78
C CYS A 404 -9.97 7.40 -14.74
N ASN A 405 -10.30 8.43 -15.53
CA ASN A 405 -11.58 9.15 -15.48
C ASN A 405 -11.95 9.61 -14.06
N LEU A 406 -10.96 10.08 -13.30
CA LEU A 406 -11.16 10.57 -11.94
C LEU A 406 -11.53 12.04 -11.93
N ARG A 407 -12.36 12.42 -10.96
CA ARG A 407 -12.57 13.83 -10.65
C ARG A 407 -11.28 14.45 -10.13
N PHE A 408 -11.01 15.68 -10.53
CA PHE A 408 -9.81 16.39 -10.10
C PHE A 408 -9.85 16.82 -8.63
N ASP A 409 -11.03 16.95 -8.04
CA ASP A 409 -11.26 17.50 -6.70
C ASP A 409 -11.61 16.45 -5.62
N ASN A 410 -11.80 15.18 -5.99
CA ASN A 410 -12.35 14.16 -5.08
C ASN A 410 -11.88 12.73 -5.43
N ALA A 411 -10.59 12.55 -5.67
CA ALA A 411 -9.97 11.22 -5.67
C ALA A 411 -9.79 10.73 -4.23
N THR A 412 -10.10 9.46 -4.00
CA THR A 412 -9.99 8.81 -2.69
C THR A 412 -8.78 7.87 -2.65
N GLU A 413 -8.40 7.40 -1.46
CA GLU A 413 -7.46 6.29 -1.30
C GLU A 413 -7.91 5.04 -2.07
N SER A 414 -9.22 4.76 -2.11
CA SER A 414 -9.78 3.68 -2.93
C SER A 414 -9.55 3.89 -4.43
N ASP A 415 -9.67 5.12 -4.95
CA ASP A 415 -9.35 5.41 -6.35
C ASP A 415 -7.86 5.21 -6.65
N ILE A 416 -6.99 5.57 -5.71
CA ILE A 416 -5.55 5.34 -5.85
C ILE A 416 -5.26 3.83 -5.89
N ALA A 417 -5.72 3.08 -4.89
CA ALA A 417 -5.49 1.64 -4.76
C ALA A 417 -6.00 0.83 -5.96
N TRP A 418 -7.20 1.16 -6.47
CA TRP A 418 -7.89 0.33 -7.47
C TRP A 418 -7.79 0.84 -8.90
N LYS A 419 -7.39 2.10 -9.13
CA LYS A 419 -7.32 2.66 -10.50
C LYS A 419 -5.94 3.18 -10.86
N ILE A 420 -5.23 3.87 -9.96
CA ILE A 420 -3.91 4.46 -10.24
C ILE A 420 -2.79 3.43 -10.03
N ALA A 421 -2.67 2.86 -8.83
CA ALA A 421 -1.62 1.90 -8.49
C ALA A 421 -1.54 0.70 -9.47
N PRO A 422 -2.66 0.10 -9.95
CA PRO A 422 -2.58 -1.00 -10.90
C PRO A 422 -1.98 -0.61 -12.26
N LYS A 423 -2.09 0.67 -12.68
CA LYS A 423 -1.48 1.14 -13.93
C LYS A 423 0.03 1.28 -13.79
N ILE A 424 0.48 1.85 -12.67
CA ILE A 424 1.91 1.93 -12.32
C ILE A 424 2.49 0.51 -12.28
N ASN A 425 1.87 -0.39 -11.51
CA ASN A 425 2.27 -1.79 -11.39
C ASN A 425 2.28 -2.57 -12.72
N SER A 426 1.48 -2.14 -13.71
CA SER A 426 1.47 -2.81 -15.01
C SER A 426 2.79 -2.64 -15.77
N SER A 427 3.52 -1.55 -15.51
CA SER A 427 4.84 -1.31 -16.09
C SER A 427 5.86 -2.37 -15.65
N GLY A 428 6.00 -2.63 -14.35
CA GLY A 428 6.89 -3.69 -13.83
C GLY A 428 6.41 -5.13 -14.06
N ARG A 429 5.15 -5.34 -14.45
CA ARG A 429 4.58 -6.68 -14.71
C ARG A 429 4.70 -7.14 -16.15
N VAL A 430 4.39 -6.27 -17.12
CA VAL A 430 4.24 -6.66 -18.54
C VAL A 430 4.92 -5.70 -19.52
N GLY A 431 5.76 -4.80 -19.02
CA GLY A 431 6.48 -3.79 -19.78
C GLY A 431 7.76 -3.34 -19.09
N ASN A 432 8.14 -2.08 -19.31
CA ASN A 432 9.32 -1.46 -18.71
C ASN A 432 8.90 -0.55 -17.53
N PRO A 433 9.39 -0.78 -16.30
CA PRO A 433 9.04 0.03 -15.13
C PRO A 433 9.47 1.50 -15.24
N ASN A 434 10.49 1.82 -16.06
CA ASN A 434 10.96 3.20 -16.25
C ASN A 434 9.85 4.12 -16.77
N ILE A 435 8.87 3.60 -17.52
CA ILE A 435 7.73 4.40 -18.02
C ILE A 435 6.98 5.05 -16.85
N ALA A 436 6.80 4.34 -15.75
CA ALA A 436 6.11 4.88 -14.58
C ALA A 436 6.97 5.88 -13.81
N ILE A 437 8.27 5.62 -13.66
CA ILE A 437 9.20 6.54 -13.01
C ILE A 437 9.32 7.86 -13.79
N GLU A 438 9.54 7.78 -15.10
CA GLU A 438 9.60 8.95 -15.97
C GLU A 438 8.29 9.76 -15.92
N LEU A 439 7.14 9.09 -15.86
CA LEU A 439 5.85 9.77 -15.70
C LEU A 439 5.77 10.55 -14.40
N LEU A 440 6.11 9.91 -13.27
CA LEU A 440 6.04 10.51 -11.94
C LEU A 440 7.05 11.65 -11.74
N MET A 441 8.14 11.65 -12.49
CA MET A 441 9.16 12.71 -12.47
C MET A 441 8.95 13.80 -13.53
N SER A 442 8.08 13.58 -14.52
CA SER A 442 7.89 14.51 -15.63
C SER A 442 7.40 15.90 -15.19
N GLN A 443 8.07 16.94 -15.68
CA GLN A 443 7.65 18.33 -15.57
C GLN A 443 6.97 18.84 -16.86
N ASP A 444 7.12 18.10 -17.96
CA ASP A 444 6.48 18.40 -19.24
C ASP A 444 5.12 17.70 -19.35
N TYR A 445 4.07 18.46 -19.67
CA TYR A 445 2.70 17.96 -19.74
C TYR A 445 2.47 17.02 -20.94
N GLU A 446 3.07 17.27 -22.09
CA GLU A 446 2.89 16.42 -23.29
C GLU A 446 3.66 15.10 -23.15
N GLN A 447 4.86 15.14 -22.56
CA GLN A 447 5.61 13.95 -22.18
C GLN A 447 4.84 13.14 -21.14
N ALA A 448 4.34 13.78 -20.08
CA ALA A 448 3.52 13.13 -19.06
C ALA A 448 2.28 12.45 -19.69
N ARG A 449 1.59 13.15 -20.60
CA ARG A 449 0.42 12.59 -21.30
C ARG A 449 0.80 11.36 -22.12
N THR A 450 1.90 11.43 -22.85
CA THR A 450 2.40 10.31 -23.66
C THR A 450 2.72 9.09 -22.81
N LEU A 451 3.42 9.28 -21.68
CA LEU A 451 3.78 8.21 -20.75
C LEU A 451 2.54 7.62 -20.05
N ALA A 452 1.58 8.45 -19.66
CA ALA A 452 0.32 8.02 -19.06
C ALA A 452 -0.50 7.13 -20.02
N LEU A 453 -0.58 7.49 -21.30
CA LEU A 453 -1.23 6.66 -22.32
C LEU A 453 -0.53 5.32 -22.51
N LYS A 454 0.81 5.29 -22.51
CA LYS A 454 1.59 4.04 -22.54
C LYS A 454 1.29 3.14 -21.33
N LEU A 455 1.19 3.71 -20.12
CA LEU A 455 0.79 2.94 -18.93
C LEU A 455 -0.62 2.37 -19.06
N GLU A 456 -1.57 3.10 -19.65
CA GLU A 456 -2.91 2.57 -19.90
C GLU A 456 -2.90 1.40 -20.88
N GLU A 457 -2.07 1.46 -21.93
CA GLU A 457 -1.87 0.33 -22.87
C GLU A 457 -1.27 -0.88 -22.16
N LEU A 458 -0.27 -0.70 -21.31
CA LEU A 458 0.33 -1.78 -20.52
C LEU A 458 -0.68 -2.40 -19.55
N ASN A 459 -1.52 -1.58 -18.91
CA ASN A 459 -2.58 -2.08 -18.05
C ASN A 459 -3.65 -2.87 -18.81
N LYS A 460 -4.04 -2.43 -20.02
CA LYS A 460 -4.93 -3.21 -20.90
C LYS A 460 -4.29 -4.55 -21.29
N LYS A 461 -3.01 -4.54 -21.69
CA LYS A 461 -2.24 -5.76 -21.99
C LYS A 461 -2.19 -6.72 -20.80
N ARG A 462 -1.88 -6.20 -19.60
CA ARG A 462 -1.85 -6.98 -18.35
C ARG A 462 -3.20 -7.64 -18.08
N LYS A 463 -4.31 -6.88 -18.15
CA LYS A 463 -5.67 -7.42 -17.92
C LYS A 463 -6.02 -8.53 -18.92
N LYS A 464 -5.64 -8.37 -20.19
CA LYS A 464 -5.85 -9.39 -21.22
C LYS A 464 -5.12 -10.69 -20.87
N LEU A 465 -3.81 -10.61 -20.62
CA LEU A 465 -2.98 -11.76 -20.24
C LEU A 465 -3.47 -12.44 -18.95
N GLU A 466 -3.90 -11.65 -17.96
CA GLU A 466 -4.49 -12.16 -16.72
C GLU A 466 -5.77 -12.96 -17.00
N THR A 467 -6.65 -12.44 -17.85
CA THR A 467 -7.90 -13.11 -18.23
C THR A 467 -7.64 -14.41 -18.97
N GLU A 468 -6.69 -14.41 -19.92
CA GLU A 468 -6.29 -15.60 -20.66
C GLU A 468 -5.72 -16.68 -19.73
N CYS A 469 -4.84 -16.28 -18.80
CA CYS A 469 -4.27 -17.18 -17.79
C CYS A 469 -5.35 -17.75 -16.87
N PHE A 470 -6.24 -16.91 -16.33
CA PHE A 470 -7.33 -17.32 -15.45
C PHE A 470 -8.27 -18.32 -16.14
N ASN A 471 -8.74 -18.01 -17.35
CA ASN A 471 -9.66 -18.88 -18.09
C ASN A 471 -9.00 -20.23 -18.47
N SER A 472 -7.74 -20.20 -18.90
CA SER A 472 -6.96 -21.41 -19.17
C SER A 472 -6.81 -22.28 -17.91
N ALA A 473 -6.52 -21.67 -16.76
CA ALA A 473 -6.43 -22.38 -15.49
C ALA A 473 -7.76 -23.03 -15.08
N ILE A 474 -8.89 -22.32 -15.23
CA ILE A 474 -10.23 -22.87 -14.96
C ILE A 474 -10.54 -24.08 -15.85
N ILE A 475 -10.19 -24.03 -17.14
CA ILE A 475 -10.38 -25.19 -18.04
C ILE A 475 -9.60 -26.40 -17.51
N LYS A 476 -8.34 -26.21 -17.08
CA LYS A 476 -7.53 -27.29 -16.52
C LYS A 476 -8.12 -27.82 -15.20
N ILE A 477 -8.63 -26.95 -14.34
CA ILE A 477 -9.28 -27.34 -13.08
C ILE A 477 -10.54 -28.18 -13.34
N ASN A 478 -11.37 -27.79 -14.31
CA ASN A 478 -12.57 -28.54 -14.67
C ASN A 478 -12.28 -29.91 -15.29
N GLN A 479 -11.05 -30.12 -15.77
CA GLN A 479 -10.56 -31.39 -16.32
C GLN A 479 -9.81 -32.24 -15.28
N MET A 480 -9.54 -31.71 -14.08
CA MET A 480 -8.90 -32.47 -13.00
C MET A 480 -9.84 -33.56 -12.49
N ASP A 481 -9.26 -34.72 -12.16
CA ASP A 481 -9.99 -35.75 -11.43
C ASP A 481 -10.23 -35.33 -9.96
N GLY A 482 -11.13 -36.05 -9.30
CA GLY A 482 -11.51 -35.76 -7.91
C GLY A 482 -10.35 -35.89 -6.92
N ALA A 483 -9.36 -36.74 -7.21
CA ALA A 483 -8.18 -36.92 -6.36
C ALA A 483 -7.28 -35.67 -6.40
N ASN A 484 -6.92 -35.19 -7.59
CA ASN A 484 -6.11 -33.99 -7.76
C ASN A 484 -6.82 -32.72 -7.28
N TYR A 485 -8.13 -32.61 -7.49
CA TYR A 485 -8.90 -31.47 -6.97
C TYR A 485 -8.98 -31.48 -5.43
N SER A 486 -8.85 -32.65 -4.80
CA SER A 486 -8.86 -32.80 -3.34
C SER A 486 -7.51 -32.48 -2.69
N ASN A 487 -6.45 -32.29 -3.48
CA ASN A 487 -5.16 -31.87 -2.96
C ASN A 487 -5.24 -30.54 -2.19
N PRO A 488 -4.40 -30.35 -1.17
CA PRO A 488 -4.36 -29.11 -0.37
C PRO A 488 -3.92 -27.88 -1.15
N VAL A 489 -3.22 -28.06 -2.26
CA VAL A 489 -2.81 -26.98 -3.16
C VAL A 489 -3.18 -27.38 -4.58
N ILE A 490 -3.92 -26.52 -5.28
CA ILE A 490 -4.14 -26.66 -6.72
C ILE A 490 -2.87 -26.23 -7.44
N ILE A 491 -2.16 -27.17 -8.05
CA ILE A 491 -0.91 -26.91 -8.79
C ILE A 491 -1.19 -27.03 -10.29
N LEU A 492 -0.89 -25.98 -11.04
CA LEU A 492 -1.05 -25.95 -12.49
C LEU A 492 0.18 -25.33 -13.16
N SER A 493 0.50 -25.79 -14.37
CA SER A 493 1.53 -25.22 -15.23
C SER A 493 1.02 -25.00 -16.65
N ASP A 494 1.57 -23.97 -17.33
CA ASP A 494 1.35 -23.74 -18.76
C ASP A 494 2.47 -22.89 -19.37
N ASP A 495 2.92 -23.25 -20.57
CA ASP A 495 3.97 -22.51 -21.29
C ASP A 495 3.49 -21.16 -21.84
N SER A 496 2.18 -20.99 -22.05
CA SER A 496 1.59 -19.75 -22.55
C SER A 496 1.42 -18.66 -21.50
N TRP A 497 1.48 -19.00 -20.20
CA TRP A 497 1.22 -18.04 -19.14
C TRP A 497 2.38 -17.08 -18.95
N HIS A 498 2.08 -15.78 -18.89
CA HIS A 498 3.10 -14.75 -18.66
C HIS A 498 3.42 -14.62 -17.15
N PRO A 499 4.71 -14.62 -16.74
CA PRO A 499 5.09 -14.62 -15.32
C PRO A 499 4.64 -13.35 -14.56
N GLY A 500 4.46 -12.23 -15.26
CA GLY A 500 3.93 -10.99 -14.68
C GLY A 500 2.47 -11.03 -14.22
N VAL A 501 1.67 -12.04 -14.65
CA VAL A 501 0.23 -12.12 -14.32
C VAL A 501 -0.16 -13.33 -13.48
N ILE A 502 0.66 -14.39 -13.40
CA ILE A 502 0.34 -15.61 -12.64
C ILE A 502 0.05 -15.35 -11.15
N GLY A 503 0.70 -14.34 -10.55
CA GLY A 503 0.44 -13.96 -9.16
C GLY A 503 -0.94 -13.32 -8.95
N ILE A 504 -1.48 -12.62 -9.95
CA ILE A 504 -2.83 -12.04 -9.89
C ILE A 504 -3.87 -13.13 -10.16
N ALA A 505 -3.62 -13.96 -11.17
CA ALA A 505 -4.51 -15.07 -11.52
C ALA A 505 -4.62 -16.08 -10.37
N SER A 506 -3.50 -16.45 -9.72
CA SER A 506 -3.52 -17.34 -8.55
C SER A 506 -4.26 -16.75 -7.35
N SER A 507 -4.15 -15.44 -7.09
CA SER A 507 -4.92 -14.78 -6.02
C SER A 507 -6.42 -14.89 -6.28
N ARG A 508 -6.86 -14.56 -7.51
CA ARG A 508 -8.27 -14.65 -7.90
C ARG A 508 -8.79 -16.09 -7.83
N LEU A 509 -8.00 -17.06 -8.29
CA LEU A 509 -8.38 -18.47 -8.20
C LEU A 509 -8.45 -18.96 -6.75
N ALA A 510 -7.50 -18.55 -5.90
CA ALA A 510 -7.49 -18.96 -4.50
C ALA A 510 -8.74 -18.45 -3.76
N GLU A 511 -9.15 -17.22 -4.03
CA GLU A 511 -10.41 -16.63 -3.54
C GLU A 511 -11.63 -17.38 -4.09
N SER A 512 -11.71 -17.62 -5.40
CA SER A 512 -12.86 -18.29 -6.03
C SER A 512 -13.01 -19.76 -5.59
N LEU A 513 -11.89 -20.47 -5.37
CA LEU A 513 -11.90 -21.88 -4.98
C LEU A 513 -11.90 -22.08 -3.47
N MET A 514 -11.66 -21.02 -2.70
CA MET A 514 -11.39 -21.06 -1.26
C MET A 514 -10.29 -22.08 -0.91
N LYS A 515 -9.22 -22.11 -1.72
CA LYS A 515 -8.13 -23.08 -1.63
C LYS A 515 -6.80 -22.45 -2.05
N PRO A 516 -5.65 -22.90 -1.51
CA PRO A 516 -4.34 -22.52 -2.01
C PRO A 516 -4.14 -22.90 -3.49
N VAL A 517 -3.55 -22.00 -4.26
CA VAL A 517 -3.26 -22.19 -5.70
C VAL A 517 -1.81 -21.84 -6.00
N LEU A 518 -1.12 -22.73 -6.72
CA LEU A 518 0.20 -22.52 -7.31
C LEU A 518 0.09 -22.57 -8.83
N LEU A 519 0.37 -21.45 -9.50
CA LEU A 519 0.48 -21.38 -10.95
C LEU A 519 1.96 -21.29 -11.38
N LEU A 520 2.33 -22.05 -12.40
CA LEU A 520 3.68 -22.15 -12.95
C LEU A 520 3.69 -21.72 -14.42
N SER A 521 4.41 -20.64 -14.71
CA SER A 521 4.61 -20.11 -16.06
C SER A 521 5.83 -20.77 -16.72
N GLY A 522 5.62 -21.44 -17.85
CA GLY A 522 6.68 -22.07 -18.66
C GLY A 522 7.31 -21.13 -19.69
N TYR A 523 7.18 -19.82 -19.48
CA TYR A 523 7.63 -18.77 -20.40
C TYR A 523 9.15 -18.76 -20.67
N LYS A 524 9.97 -19.33 -19.77
CA LYS A 524 11.40 -19.59 -20.01
C LYS A 524 11.59 -21.04 -20.45
N GLU A 525 12.49 -21.27 -21.40
CA GLU A 525 12.66 -22.59 -22.06
C GLU A 525 12.84 -23.75 -21.05
N ASP A 526 13.75 -23.60 -20.08
CA ASP A 526 14.12 -24.71 -19.16
C ASP A 526 13.57 -24.60 -17.73
N ILE A 527 12.89 -23.50 -17.40
CA ILE A 527 12.51 -23.17 -16.02
C ILE A 527 11.05 -22.72 -15.95
N PHE A 528 10.29 -23.29 -15.04
CA PHE A 528 9.02 -22.73 -14.61
C PHE A 528 9.23 -21.64 -13.57
N ILE A 529 8.55 -20.51 -13.75
CA ILE A 529 8.43 -19.44 -12.73
C ILE A 529 7.06 -19.58 -12.06
N GLY A 530 7.06 -19.80 -10.75
CA GLY A 530 5.86 -20.08 -9.97
C GLY A 530 5.42 -18.93 -9.08
N SER A 531 4.11 -18.78 -8.95
CA SER A 531 3.48 -17.92 -7.94
C SER A 531 2.36 -18.67 -7.24
N ALA A 532 2.48 -18.75 -5.92
CA ALA A 532 1.52 -19.39 -5.05
C ALA A 532 0.75 -18.34 -4.24
N ARG A 533 -0.56 -18.56 -4.05
CA ARG A 533 -1.46 -17.72 -3.26
C ARG A 533 -2.36 -18.59 -2.41
N SER A 534 -2.49 -18.21 -1.14
CA SER A 534 -3.31 -18.93 -0.18
C SER A 534 -4.71 -18.33 -0.08
N TYR A 535 -5.60 -19.05 0.60
CA TYR A 535 -6.91 -18.56 1.02
C TYR A 535 -6.93 -18.44 2.56
N GLU A 536 -7.36 -17.27 3.05
CA GLU A 536 -7.46 -16.95 4.49
C GLU A 536 -6.24 -17.41 5.31
N ASN A 537 -6.43 -18.28 6.31
CA ASN A 537 -5.42 -18.60 7.31
C ASN A 537 -4.52 -19.79 6.94
N ILE A 538 -4.60 -20.30 5.71
CA ILE A 538 -3.81 -21.46 5.28
C ILE A 538 -2.36 -21.03 5.03
N ASP A 539 -1.39 -21.69 5.68
CA ASP A 539 0.04 -21.38 5.51
C ASP A 539 0.65 -22.06 4.28
N ILE A 540 0.51 -21.42 3.12
CA ILE A 540 1.03 -21.94 1.85
C ILE A 540 2.56 -22.03 1.83
N TYR A 541 3.24 -21.17 2.59
CA TYR A 541 4.70 -21.19 2.69
C TYR A 541 5.18 -22.44 3.39
N SER A 542 4.61 -22.76 4.55
CA SER A 542 4.98 -23.97 5.29
C SER A 542 4.62 -25.25 4.50
N ILE A 543 3.52 -25.25 3.75
CA ILE A 543 3.17 -26.37 2.85
C ILE A 543 4.25 -26.56 1.77
N LEU A 544 4.60 -25.49 1.03
CA LEU A 544 5.54 -25.60 -0.09
C LEU A 544 7.01 -25.74 0.34
N LYS A 545 7.38 -25.23 1.53
CA LYS A 545 8.76 -25.31 2.05
C LYS A 545 9.27 -26.74 2.19
N GLN A 546 8.37 -27.71 2.39
CA GLN A 546 8.70 -29.13 2.45
C GLN A 546 9.31 -29.66 1.14
N PHE A 547 9.07 -28.97 0.03
CA PHE A 547 9.58 -29.29 -1.31
C PHE A 547 10.73 -28.39 -1.75
N LYS A 548 11.37 -27.63 -0.83
CA LYS A 548 12.42 -26.65 -1.15
C LYS A 548 13.56 -27.22 -2.00
N ASN A 549 13.88 -28.51 -1.87
CA ASN A 549 14.96 -29.16 -2.62
C ASN A 549 14.70 -29.25 -4.13
N PHE A 550 13.43 -29.14 -4.57
CA PHE A 550 13.08 -29.10 -6.00
C PHE A 550 13.22 -27.69 -6.59
N PHE A 551 13.32 -26.66 -5.75
CA PHE A 551 13.24 -25.27 -6.19
C PHE A 551 14.63 -24.66 -6.35
N ILE A 552 14.86 -23.97 -7.47
CA ILE A 552 16.05 -23.15 -7.72
C ILE A 552 16.01 -21.91 -6.83
N LYS A 553 14.83 -21.25 -6.78
CA LYS A 553 14.53 -20.14 -5.88
C LYS A 553 13.22 -20.45 -5.17
N PHE A 554 13.12 -20.15 -3.89
CA PHE A 554 11.90 -20.28 -3.10
C PHE A 554 11.89 -19.25 -1.97
N GLY A 555 10.82 -18.48 -1.87
CA GLY A 555 10.62 -17.47 -0.84
C GLY A 555 9.18 -17.00 -0.77
N GLY A 556 8.82 -16.33 0.32
CA GLY A 556 7.46 -15.84 0.55
C GLY A 556 7.09 -15.81 2.03
N HIS A 557 5.79 -15.73 2.28
CA HIS A 557 5.16 -15.72 3.59
C HIS A 557 3.88 -16.56 3.58
N LYS A 558 3.20 -16.64 4.73
CA LYS A 558 2.02 -17.50 4.98
C LYS A 558 0.98 -17.50 3.84
N LEU A 559 0.76 -16.36 3.18
CA LEU A 559 -0.30 -16.19 2.18
C LEU A 559 0.18 -16.18 0.72
N ALA A 560 1.49 -16.09 0.50
CA ALA A 560 2.04 -15.97 -0.85
C ALA A 560 3.47 -16.50 -0.95
N CYS A 561 3.77 -17.21 -2.03
CA CYS A 561 5.13 -17.67 -2.34
C CYS A 561 5.50 -17.38 -3.80
N GLY A 562 6.79 -17.13 -4.03
CA GLY A 562 7.42 -17.13 -5.34
C GLY A 562 8.45 -18.25 -5.40
N LEU A 563 8.48 -18.97 -6.53
CA LEU A 563 9.44 -20.06 -6.71
C LEU A 563 9.88 -20.23 -8.16
N SER A 564 10.94 -20.99 -8.38
CA SER A 564 11.31 -21.48 -9.71
C SER A 564 11.76 -22.93 -9.66
N ILE A 565 11.39 -23.70 -10.67
CA ILE A 565 11.69 -25.15 -10.78
C ILE A 565 12.18 -25.45 -12.20
N LYS A 566 13.20 -26.31 -12.34
CA LYS A 566 13.60 -26.79 -13.66
C LYS A 566 12.48 -27.65 -14.24
N LYS A 567 12.17 -27.51 -15.53
CA LYS A 567 11.05 -28.26 -16.14
C LYS A 567 11.21 -29.78 -15.98
N ASN A 568 12.44 -30.29 -16.01
CA ASN A 568 12.74 -31.72 -15.82
C ASN A 568 12.62 -32.23 -14.37
N GLU A 569 12.50 -31.34 -13.37
CA GLU A 569 12.26 -31.70 -11.97
C GLU A 569 10.77 -31.59 -11.60
N PHE A 570 9.93 -31.05 -12.50
CA PHE A 570 8.51 -30.78 -12.22
C PHE A 570 7.72 -32.04 -11.90
N ASP A 571 7.85 -33.09 -12.72
CA ASP A 571 7.10 -34.34 -12.51
C ASP A 571 7.50 -35.02 -11.19
N LYS A 572 8.80 -34.99 -10.85
CA LYS A 572 9.30 -35.51 -9.57
C LYS A 572 8.73 -34.76 -8.38
N PHE A 573 8.57 -33.43 -8.50
CA PHE A 573 7.93 -32.62 -7.49
C PHE A 573 6.44 -32.98 -7.31
N ILE A 574 5.69 -33.12 -8.40
CA ILE A 574 4.29 -33.52 -8.36
C ILE A 574 4.13 -34.91 -7.73
N ASP A 575 4.96 -35.87 -8.11
CA ASP A 575 4.96 -37.21 -7.53
C ASP A 575 5.27 -37.20 -6.02
N ALA A 576 6.22 -36.37 -5.58
CA ALA A 576 6.55 -36.21 -4.18
C ALA A 576 5.41 -35.56 -3.38
N ALA A 577 4.73 -34.58 -3.96
CA ALA A 577 3.60 -33.89 -3.34
C ALA A 577 2.40 -34.84 -3.16
N ASN A 578 2.02 -35.56 -4.22
CA ASN A 578 0.90 -36.51 -4.15
C ASN A 578 1.16 -37.62 -3.12
N LYS A 579 2.37 -38.20 -3.09
CA LYS A 579 2.74 -39.23 -2.08
C LYS A 579 2.71 -38.73 -0.64
N LEU A 580 2.99 -37.44 -0.42
CA LEU A 580 2.93 -36.85 0.92
C LEU A 580 1.47 -36.64 1.33
N TRP A 581 0.66 -36.08 0.43
CA TRP A 581 -0.74 -35.74 0.73
C TRP A 581 -1.66 -36.95 0.83
N GLU A 582 -1.36 -38.05 0.13
CA GLU A 582 -2.04 -39.33 0.33
C GLU A 582 -1.88 -39.88 1.76
N LYS A 583 -0.77 -39.59 2.44
CA LYS A 583 -0.49 -40.07 3.80
C LYS A 583 -1.18 -39.26 4.90
N ASP A 584 -1.47 -37.98 4.64
CA ASP A 584 -1.98 -37.01 5.62
C ASP A 584 -3.43 -36.54 5.31
N SER A 585 -4.16 -37.29 4.48
CA SER A 585 -5.47 -36.88 3.92
C SER A 585 -6.52 -36.51 4.98
N ASP A 586 -6.61 -37.29 6.07
CA ASP A 586 -7.65 -37.13 7.10
C ASP A 586 -7.50 -35.83 7.91
N LYS A 587 -6.26 -35.47 8.29
CA LYS A 587 -5.98 -34.26 9.08
C LYS A 587 -6.15 -32.99 8.24
N LEU A 588 -5.81 -33.07 6.96
CA LEU A 588 -5.81 -31.92 6.07
C LEU A 588 -7.21 -31.59 5.55
N GLN A 589 -8.06 -32.60 5.35
CA GLN A 589 -9.46 -32.41 5.03
C GLN A 589 -10.25 -31.79 6.20
N SER A 590 -9.94 -32.14 7.46
CA SER A 590 -10.59 -31.51 8.61
C SER A 590 -10.26 -30.02 8.74
N ASP A 591 -9.00 -29.65 8.49
CA ASP A 591 -8.56 -28.24 8.57
C ASP A 591 -9.20 -27.38 7.46
N ILE A 592 -9.32 -27.91 6.23
CA ILE A 592 -9.99 -27.22 5.12
C ILE A 592 -11.51 -27.13 5.33
N ALA A 593 -12.14 -28.18 5.90
CA ALA A 593 -13.57 -28.19 6.18
C ALA A 593 -13.96 -27.18 7.27
N TYR A 594 -13.15 -27.04 8.32
CA TYR A 594 -13.36 -26.06 9.39
C TYR A 594 -13.36 -24.61 8.87
N ILE A 595 -12.44 -24.28 7.95
CA ILE A 595 -12.32 -22.95 7.34
C ILE A 595 -13.60 -22.57 6.57
N ARG A 596 -14.22 -23.52 5.86
CA ARG A 596 -15.44 -23.27 5.06
C ARG A 596 -16.68 -22.95 5.90
N THR A 597 -16.75 -23.46 7.13
CA THR A 597 -17.92 -23.28 8.01
C THR A 597 -17.84 -22.07 8.95
N GLY A 598 -16.65 -21.46 9.10
CA GLY A 598 -16.39 -20.42 10.10
C GLY A 598 -16.53 -18.96 9.63
N CYS A 599 -16.83 -18.72 8.35
CA CYS A 599 -16.76 -17.38 7.78
C CYS A 599 -18.04 -16.57 8.08
N LYS A 600 -18.17 -16.04 9.31
CA LYS A 600 -19.13 -14.98 9.62
C LYS A 600 -18.54 -13.64 9.17
N PHE A 601 -19.26 -12.88 8.35
CA PHE A 601 -18.87 -11.49 8.09
C PHE A 601 -19.12 -10.64 9.34
N ASN A 602 -18.05 -10.05 9.88
CA ASN A 602 -18.15 -9.08 10.97
C ASN A 602 -18.56 -7.70 10.43
N TYR A 603 -19.39 -7.01 11.20
CA TYR A 603 -19.85 -5.64 10.95
C TYR A 603 -19.52 -4.74 12.15
N ASP A 604 -19.29 -3.45 11.90
CA ASP A 604 -18.95 -2.51 12.96
C ASP A 604 -20.19 -2.10 13.76
N GLU A 605 -21.27 -1.71 13.10
CA GLU A 605 -22.46 -1.16 13.77
C GLU A 605 -23.76 -1.60 13.12
N GLU A 606 -24.81 -1.70 13.93
CA GLU A 606 -26.16 -1.82 13.39
C GLU A 606 -26.65 -0.44 12.95
N LEU A 607 -27.18 -0.36 11.72
CA LEU A 607 -27.69 0.88 11.18
C LEU A 607 -29.15 0.69 10.79
N SER A 608 -30.03 1.51 11.36
CA SER A 608 -31.41 1.60 10.87
C SER A 608 -31.42 2.30 9.52
N ALA A 609 -32.37 1.92 8.67
CA ALA A 609 -32.49 2.50 7.33
C ALA A 609 -32.67 4.03 7.37
N ASP A 610 -33.37 4.54 8.38
CA ASP A 610 -33.64 5.98 8.57
C ASP A 610 -32.38 6.81 8.87
N ASN A 611 -31.34 6.17 9.42
CA ASN A 611 -30.09 6.83 9.79
C ASN A 611 -29.09 6.91 8.64
N MET A 612 -29.36 6.26 7.51
CA MET A 612 -28.55 6.44 6.30
C MET A 612 -28.78 7.84 5.75
N SER A 613 -27.77 8.71 5.77
CA SER A 613 -27.89 10.08 5.26
C SER A 613 -26.57 10.60 4.68
N ASN A 614 -26.63 11.65 3.85
CA ASN A 614 -25.41 12.33 3.38
C ASN A 614 -24.62 12.94 4.55
N GLU A 615 -25.30 13.35 5.62
CA GLU A 615 -24.65 13.84 6.83
C GLU A 615 -23.82 12.73 7.50
N LEU A 616 -24.36 11.51 7.59
CA LEU A 616 -23.61 10.35 8.07
C LEU A 616 -22.39 10.10 7.19
N ILE A 617 -22.54 10.08 5.86
CA ILE A 617 -21.42 9.88 4.92
C ILE A 617 -20.33 10.94 5.14
N ASN A 618 -20.70 12.21 5.29
CA ASN A 618 -19.75 13.29 5.55
C ASN A 618 -19.03 13.12 6.90
N LYS A 619 -19.73 12.67 7.94
CA LYS A 619 -19.12 12.35 9.25
C LYS A 619 -18.18 11.16 9.16
N LEU A 620 -18.54 10.12 8.41
CA LEU A 620 -17.65 8.98 8.19
C LEU A 620 -16.38 9.42 7.46
N ARG A 621 -16.46 10.33 6.48
CA ARG A 621 -15.27 10.87 5.80
C ARG A 621 -14.23 11.53 6.72
N LEU A 622 -14.59 11.93 7.94
CA LEU A 622 -13.61 12.40 8.94
C LEU A 622 -12.61 11.31 9.35
N MET A 623 -13.01 10.04 9.23
CA MET A 623 -12.17 8.88 9.53
C MET A 623 -11.20 8.55 8.38
N ALA A 624 -11.48 9.02 7.17
CA ALA A 624 -10.62 8.83 6.01
C ALA A 624 -9.25 9.53 6.22
N PRO A 625 -8.17 9.04 5.59
CA PRO A 625 -8.13 7.96 4.61
C PRO A 625 -8.30 6.57 5.23
N TYR A 626 -9.00 5.70 4.53
CA TYR A 626 -9.25 4.31 4.94
C TYR A 626 -8.17 3.35 4.44
N GLY A 627 -8.00 2.23 5.13
CA GLY A 627 -7.07 1.16 4.73
C GLY A 627 -7.01 0.06 5.79
N VAL A 628 -5.99 -0.79 5.73
CA VAL A 628 -5.78 -1.85 6.73
C VAL A 628 -5.66 -1.23 8.14
N LEU A 629 -6.33 -1.77 9.15
CA LEU A 629 -6.43 -1.21 10.52
C LEU A 629 -7.10 0.18 10.62
N ASN A 630 -7.65 0.70 9.53
CA ASN A 630 -8.56 1.85 9.52
C ASN A 630 -9.62 1.62 8.43
N GLU A 631 -10.29 0.47 8.48
CA GLU A 631 -11.17 0.03 7.40
C GLU A 631 -12.39 0.94 7.29
N GLN A 632 -12.92 1.01 6.07
CA GLN A 632 -14.22 1.60 5.84
C GLN A 632 -15.28 0.94 6.75
N PRO A 633 -16.14 1.74 7.42
CA PRO A 633 -17.11 1.18 8.34
C PRO A 633 -18.11 0.26 7.65
N LYS A 634 -18.29 -0.93 8.21
CA LYS A 634 -19.24 -1.95 7.79
C LYS A 634 -20.47 -1.89 8.69
N PHE A 635 -21.65 -1.92 8.09
CA PHE A 635 -22.91 -1.81 8.80
C PHE A 635 -23.77 -3.05 8.57
N CYS A 636 -24.61 -3.36 9.54
CA CYS A 636 -25.62 -4.39 9.44
C CYS A 636 -27.02 -3.79 9.57
N ILE A 637 -27.91 -4.14 8.64
CA ILE A 637 -29.35 -3.95 8.81
C ILE A 637 -29.93 -5.31 9.21
N LYS A 638 -30.57 -5.36 10.39
CA LYS A 638 -31.29 -6.55 10.85
C LYS A 638 -32.74 -6.54 10.39
N ASN A 639 -33.22 -7.72 10.02
CA ASN A 639 -34.57 -8.01 9.55
C ASN A 639 -35.08 -6.97 8.52
N PRO A 640 -34.31 -6.69 7.45
CA PRO A 640 -34.75 -5.73 6.45
C PRO A 640 -36.05 -6.22 5.79
N LEU A 641 -37.01 -5.31 5.67
CA LEU A 641 -38.16 -5.54 4.80
C LEU A 641 -37.68 -5.41 3.36
N ILE A 642 -37.61 -6.53 2.66
CA ILE A 642 -37.27 -6.57 1.24
C ILE A 642 -38.56 -6.47 0.44
N ASP A 643 -38.80 -5.30 -0.14
CA ASP A 643 -39.99 -5.04 -0.97
C ASP A 643 -39.89 -5.72 -2.34
N ASN A 644 -38.70 -5.74 -2.96
CA ASN A 644 -38.51 -6.34 -4.29
C ASN A 644 -37.04 -6.73 -4.56
N ILE A 645 -36.82 -7.83 -5.27
CA ILE A 645 -35.49 -8.28 -5.76
C ILE A 645 -35.55 -8.39 -7.29
N ILE A 646 -34.69 -7.67 -8.00
CA ILE A 646 -34.83 -7.49 -9.46
C ILE A 646 -33.65 -7.99 -10.26
N THR A 647 -33.69 -9.13 -10.92
CA THR A 647 -32.55 -9.64 -11.70
C THR A 647 -32.34 -8.95 -13.07
N ARG A 648 -31.16 -8.33 -13.37
CA ARG A 648 -30.78 -7.94 -14.76
C ARG A 648 -29.43 -8.54 -15.20
N LYS A 649 -29.38 -8.99 -16.46
CA LYS A 649 -28.15 -9.40 -17.17
C LYS A 649 -27.40 -8.16 -17.67
N ILE A 650 -26.14 -8.01 -17.25
CA ILE A 650 -25.25 -7.01 -17.84
C ILE A 650 -24.72 -7.57 -19.17
N LYS A 651 -25.10 -6.98 -20.31
CA LYS A 651 -24.38 -7.22 -21.56
C LYS A 651 -23.00 -6.58 -21.43
N ASN A 652 -21.94 -7.37 -21.37
CA ASN A 652 -20.59 -6.88 -21.63
C ASN A 652 -20.60 -6.22 -23.02
N THR A 653 -20.57 -4.90 -23.09
CA THR A 653 -20.28 -4.16 -24.33
C THR A 653 -18.79 -4.24 -24.64
N TYR A 654 -18.29 -5.45 -24.86
CA TYR A 654 -17.14 -5.69 -25.72
C TYR A 654 -17.68 -6.22 -27.05
N ASN A 655 -18.41 -5.36 -27.77
CA ASN A 655 -18.65 -5.64 -29.17
C ASN A 655 -17.37 -5.30 -29.94
N SER A 656 -16.73 -6.36 -30.40
CA SER A 656 -15.94 -6.38 -31.62
C SER A 656 -16.56 -5.47 -32.67
N ARG A 657 -15.95 -4.32 -32.93
CA ARG A 657 -16.07 -3.70 -34.26
C ARG A 657 -15.18 -4.50 -35.20
N ASN A 658 -15.64 -5.68 -35.60
CA ASN A 658 -15.14 -6.27 -36.84
C ASN A 658 -15.93 -5.61 -37.98
N SER A 659 -15.20 -4.80 -38.72
CA SER A 659 -15.57 -4.26 -40.02
C SER A 659 -15.62 -5.40 -41.04
N SER A 660 -16.82 -5.89 -41.36
CA SER A 660 -17.25 -6.43 -42.66
C SER A 660 -18.51 -7.27 -42.45
N ASP A 661 -19.66 -6.75 -42.93
CA ASP A 661 -20.56 -7.48 -43.83
C ASP A 661 -21.98 -6.91 -43.81
N GLN A 662 -22.41 -6.50 -45.00
CA GLN A 662 -23.78 -6.20 -45.36
C GLN A 662 -24.54 -7.51 -45.64
N ARG A 663 -25.81 -7.55 -45.21
CA ARG A 663 -26.92 -8.41 -45.68
C ARG A 663 -26.86 -9.91 -45.30
N ASN A 664 -27.71 -10.32 -44.38
CA ASN A 664 -29.02 -10.92 -44.68
C ASN A 664 -29.73 -11.34 -43.38
N ALA A 665 -31.05 -11.18 -43.39
CA ALA A 665 -31.93 -11.72 -42.37
C ALA A 665 -31.94 -13.24 -42.49
N ASP A 666 -31.65 -13.94 -41.39
CA ASP A 666 -32.26 -15.23 -41.03
C ASP A 666 -31.92 -15.58 -39.57
N THR A 667 -32.92 -16.12 -38.89
CA THR A 667 -32.96 -16.47 -37.46
C THR A 667 -32.00 -17.60 -37.08
N PRO A 668 -31.21 -17.49 -36.00
CA PRO A 668 -30.57 -18.64 -35.37
C PRO A 668 -31.43 -19.24 -34.24
N SER A 669 -31.50 -20.58 -34.23
CA SER A 669 -32.22 -21.42 -33.27
C SER A 669 -31.61 -21.40 -31.85
N PRO A 670 -32.33 -21.87 -30.81
CA PRO A 670 -31.90 -21.81 -29.41
C PRO A 670 -31.05 -23.03 -29.03
N ALA A 671 -29.76 -22.98 -29.32
CA ALA A 671 -28.74 -23.78 -28.65
C ALA A 671 -27.42 -23.00 -28.75
N ASP A 672 -26.58 -23.12 -27.73
CA ASP A 672 -25.27 -22.46 -27.59
C ASP A 672 -25.29 -21.01 -27.08
N LYS A 673 -25.22 -20.89 -25.74
CA LYS A 673 -24.41 -19.88 -25.05
C LYS A 673 -24.25 -20.22 -23.57
N VAL A 674 -23.04 -20.68 -23.24
CA VAL A 674 -22.47 -20.77 -21.90
C VAL A 674 -22.61 -19.40 -21.21
N LEU A 675 -23.10 -19.41 -19.97
CA LEU A 675 -23.62 -18.26 -19.24
C LEU A 675 -22.69 -17.90 -18.07
N ASP A 676 -21.89 -16.85 -18.25
CA ASP A 676 -21.20 -16.15 -17.18
C ASP A 676 -22.19 -15.26 -16.41
N ASN A 677 -22.29 -15.48 -15.10
CA ASN A 677 -23.18 -14.76 -14.20
C ASN A 677 -22.45 -13.61 -13.51
N ASN A 678 -22.89 -12.37 -13.74
CA ASN A 678 -22.70 -11.25 -12.80
C ASN A 678 -23.89 -10.29 -12.92
N LEU A 679 -24.49 -10.01 -11.75
CA LEU A 679 -25.87 -9.53 -11.58
C LEU A 679 -25.91 -8.09 -11.06
N ASN A 680 -26.91 -7.30 -11.48
CA ASN A 680 -27.37 -6.09 -10.76
C ASN A 680 -28.76 -5.59 -11.19
N PHE A 681 -29.44 -4.81 -10.33
CA PHE A 681 -30.90 -4.86 -10.12
C PHE A 681 -31.60 -3.48 -10.01
N ASN A 682 -32.87 -3.29 -10.48
CA ASN A 682 -33.81 -2.20 -10.07
C ASN A 682 -35.28 -2.32 -10.58
N PHE A 683 -36.33 -2.09 -9.75
CA PHE A 683 -37.74 -1.83 -10.17
C PHE A 683 -38.57 -1.00 -9.14
N LYS A 684 -39.72 -0.49 -9.62
CA LYS A 684 -40.60 0.54 -9.02
C LYS A 684 -42.09 0.10 -9.02
N LYS A 685 -42.83 0.58 -8.00
CA LYS A 685 -44.27 0.97 -7.92
C LYS A 685 -45.14 0.13 -6.95
N ILE A 686 -46.05 0.63 -6.09
CA ILE A 686 -46.25 1.79 -5.17
C ILE A 686 -47.50 1.36 -4.35
N ILE A 687 -47.51 1.56 -3.02
CA ILE A 687 -48.61 2.10 -2.17
C ILE A 687 -48.15 2.04 -0.69
N ASN A 688 -48.06 3.21 -0.02
CA ASN A 688 -47.72 3.52 1.39
C ASN A 688 -46.34 4.14 1.75
N ASN A 689 -45.58 4.59 0.73
CA ASN A 689 -44.83 5.87 0.66
C ASN A 689 -43.61 6.21 1.56
N GLU A 690 -42.72 5.26 1.88
CA GLU A 690 -41.27 5.56 2.02
C GLU A 690 -40.46 4.48 1.26
N TYR A 691 -39.58 4.86 0.32
CA TYR A 691 -38.95 3.95 -0.66
C TYR A 691 -37.42 4.07 -0.69
N PHE A 692 -36.71 2.94 -0.87
CA PHE A 692 -35.33 2.86 -1.36
C PHE A 692 -35.31 2.20 -2.75
N THR A 693 -34.71 2.85 -3.75
CA THR A 693 -34.46 2.27 -5.08
C THR A 693 -32.99 2.49 -5.44
N CYS A 694 -32.30 1.46 -5.95
CA CYS A 694 -30.92 1.54 -6.43
C CYS A 694 -30.85 1.15 -7.92
N ASP A 695 -30.23 1.98 -8.75
CA ASP A 695 -30.12 1.83 -10.22
C ASP A 695 -28.66 1.94 -10.66
N ILE A 696 -28.19 1.14 -11.63
CA ILE A 696 -26.88 1.36 -12.30
C ILE A 696 -27.02 2.39 -13.42
N ILE A 697 -26.31 3.54 -13.36
CA ILE A 697 -26.03 4.38 -14.55
C ILE A 697 -24.64 5.04 -14.46
N ASN A 698 -23.91 5.02 -15.58
CA ASN A 698 -22.64 5.73 -15.83
C ASN A 698 -22.82 7.27 -15.86
N TYR A 699 -21.75 8.02 -15.58
CA TYR A 699 -21.60 9.49 -15.52
C TYR A 699 -22.68 10.39 -16.20
N GLY A 700 -23.16 11.40 -15.46
CA GLY A 700 -23.82 12.58 -16.03
C GLY A 700 -25.10 13.04 -15.30
N ASP A 701 -24.98 14.15 -14.56
CA ASP A 701 -25.98 15.17 -14.21
C ASP A 701 -27.34 14.93 -13.51
N LYS A 702 -27.64 15.97 -12.71
CA LYS A 702 -28.88 16.47 -12.08
C LYS A 702 -29.55 15.65 -10.96
N ILE A 703 -29.37 16.16 -9.74
CA ILE A 703 -30.17 15.88 -8.53
C ILE A 703 -31.48 16.68 -8.66
N SER A 704 -32.63 16.01 -8.78
CA SER A 704 -33.92 16.67 -8.59
C SER A 704 -34.33 16.59 -7.11
N LYS A 705 -34.67 17.74 -6.53
CA LYS A 705 -35.36 17.86 -5.24
C LYS A 705 -36.81 17.41 -5.44
N SER A 706 -37.19 16.26 -4.91
CA SER A 706 -38.51 16.07 -4.27
C SER A 706 -38.63 14.67 -3.64
N ASN A 707 -38.99 14.68 -2.36
CA ASN A 707 -39.36 13.57 -1.47
C ASN A 707 -38.23 12.65 -1.00
N LYS A 708 -38.28 12.33 0.29
CA LYS A 708 -37.29 11.64 1.14
C LYS A 708 -36.95 10.21 0.65
N ALA A 709 -36.24 10.09 -0.46
CA ALA A 709 -35.65 8.84 -0.92
C ALA A 709 -34.18 9.11 -1.25
N ILE A 710 -33.27 8.39 -0.60
CA ILE A 710 -31.85 8.47 -0.93
C ILE A 710 -31.58 7.49 -2.06
N ILE A 711 -31.33 8.05 -3.24
CA ILE A 711 -31.07 7.31 -4.47
C ILE A 711 -29.56 7.01 -4.55
N PHE A 712 -29.19 5.74 -4.50
CA PHE A 712 -27.83 5.30 -4.74
C PHE A 712 -27.71 4.57 -6.09
N LYS A 713 -26.55 4.73 -6.73
CA LYS A 713 -26.38 4.48 -8.16
C LYS A 713 -25.66 3.17 -8.53
N ASN A 714 -25.41 2.24 -7.60
CA ASN A 714 -24.84 0.90 -7.87
C ASN A 714 -24.92 0.01 -6.61
N ILE A 715 -25.29 -1.27 -6.78
CA ILE A 715 -25.04 -2.38 -5.83
C ILE A 715 -24.07 -3.34 -6.53
N SER A 716 -23.35 -4.22 -5.83
CA SER A 716 -22.65 -5.35 -6.44
C SER A 716 -22.49 -6.43 -5.38
N CYS A 717 -22.73 -7.70 -5.73
CA CYS A 717 -22.59 -8.87 -4.85
C CYS A 717 -21.67 -9.89 -5.53
N PHE A 718 -20.77 -10.51 -4.77
CA PHE A 718 -19.73 -11.43 -5.29
C PHE A 718 -20.02 -12.93 -5.07
N ARG A 719 -21.06 -13.30 -4.33
CA ARG A 719 -21.37 -14.71 -4.00
C ARG A 719 -22.62 -15.18 -4.72
N ALA A 720 -22.48 -15.56 -5.99
CA ALA A 720 -23.60 -16.05 -6.79
C ALA A 720 -23.86 -17.56 -6.66
N GLU A 721 -22.92 -18.34 -6.13
CA GLU A 721 -22.97 -19.81 -6.20
C GLU A 721 -23.75 -20.46 -5.05
N ASP A 722 -23.85 -19.80 -3.89
CA ASP A 722 -24.64 -20.27 -2.73
C ASP A 722 -26.12 -19.86 -2.76
N PHE A 723 -26.54 -19.21 -3.84
CA PHE A 723 -27.85 -18.60 -3.94
C PHE A 723 -28.81 -19.47 -4.77
N ASP A 724 -29.79 -20.09 -4.11
CA ASP A 724 -30.97 -20.61 -4.81
C ASP A 724 -31.87 -19.44 -5.22
N PHE A 725 -31.49 -18.76 -6.31
CA PHE A 725 -32.20 -17.60 -6.85
C PHE A 725 -33.67 -17.89 -7.21
N LYS A 726 -34.08 -19.16 -7.30
CA LYS A 726 -35.46 -19.54 -7.64
C LYS A 726 -36.42 -19.41 -6.45
N ASN A 727 -35.92 -19.36 -5.21
CA ASN A 727 -36.74 -19.39 -3.99
C ASN A 727 -36.68 -18.13 -3.12
N LEU A 728 -35.96 -17.08 -3.53
CA LEU A 728 -35.75 -15.84 -2.75
C LEU A 728 -37.03 -15.14 -2.25
N ASN A 729 -38.15 -15.22 -2.99
CA ASN A 729 -39.41 -14.63 -2.54
C ASN A 729 -40.00 -15.31 -1.29
N ASN A 730 -39.53 -16.51 -0.95
CA ASN A 730 -39.93 -17.28 0.24
C ASN A 730 -38.82 -17.36 1.31
N THR A 731 -37.64 -16.78 1.07
CA THR A 731 -36.52 -16.84 2.01
C THR A 731 -36.50 -15.55 2.83
N THR A 732 -36.70 -15.67 4.15
CA THR A 732 -36.57 -14.52 5.06
C THR A 732 -35.12 -14.06 5.07
N VAL A 733 -34.86 -12.77 4.84
CA VAL A 733 -33.52 -12.20 5.06
C VAL A 733 -33.43 -11.71 6.50
N LYS A 734 -32.55 -12.35 7.28
CA LYS A 734 -32.28 -11.98 8.67
C LYS A 734 -31.40 -10.74 8.78
N SER A 735 -30.43 -10.58 7.89
CA SER A 735 -29.62 -9.36 7.87
C SER A 735 -28.88 -9.13 6.56
N ILE A 736 -28.56 -7.85 6.30
CA ILE A 736 -27.71 -7.42 5.19
C ILE A 736 -26.51 -6.68 5.77
N ILE A 737 -25.30 -7.11 5.39
CA ILE A 737 -24.05 -6.45 5.76
C ILE A 737 -23.56 -5.64 4.56
N PHE A 738 -23.17 -4.39 4.79
CA PHE A 738 -22.76 -3.47 3.72
C PHE A 738 -21.72 -2.44 4.16
N GLU A 739 -21.11 -1.75 3.20
CA GLU A 739 -20.21 -0.61 3.41
C GLU A 739 -20.53 0.55 2.44
N PHE A 740 -20.17 1.78 2.81
CA PHE A 740 -20.33 2.96 1.96
C PHE A 740 -19.11 3.19 1.06
N PHE A 741 -19.07 2.61 -0.12
CA PHE A 741 -17.92 2.70 -1.02
C PHE A 741 -18.13 3.73 -2.14
N ASN A 742 -17.22 4.71 -2.32
CA ASN A 742 -17.26 5.67 -3.45
C ASN A 742 -18.65 6.27 -3.77
N ASN A 743 -19.37 6.74 -2.74
CA ASN A 743 -20.75 7.28 -2.82
C ASN A 743 -21.84 6.28 -3.24
N TYR A 744 -21.58 4.98 -3.13
CA TYR A 744 -22.59 3.93 -3.26
C TYR A 744 -22.53 2.95 -2.08
N ILE A 745 -23.51 2.08 -1.96
CA ILE A 745 -23.57 1.04 -0.94
C ILE A 745 -23.13 -0.28 -1.57
N LYS A 746 -22.09 -0.88 -1.02
CA LYS A 746 -21.60 -2.20 -1.43
C LYS A 746 -22.10 -3.23 -0.42
N ILE A 747 -22.91 -4.18 -0.88
CA ILE A 747 -23.36 -5.32 -0.06
C ILE A 747 -22.20 -6.31 0.04
N LEU A 748 -21.83 -6.63 1.27
CA LEU A 748 -20.77 -7.58 1.57
C LEU A 748 -21.33 -8.98 1.80
N ASP A 749 -22.49 -9.07 2.46
CA ASP A 749 -23.12 -10.35 2.76
C ASP A 749 -24.64 -10.21 2.98
N ILE A 750 -25.36 -11.33 2.79
CA ILE A 750 -26.79 -11.45 3.09
C ILE A 750 -27.02 -12.74 3.87
N ILE A 751 -27.57 -12.60 5.08
CA ILE A 751 -27.86 -13.73 5.98
C ILE A 751 -29.35 -14.06 5.89
N TYR A 752 -29.65 -15.33 5.61
CA TYR A 752 -30.99 -15.89 5.44
C TYR A 752 -31.48 -16.63 6.71
#